data_AF-A0A8I3AG29-F1
#
_entry.id   AF-A0A8I3AG29-F1
#
_cell.length_a   1.000
_cell.length_b   1.000
_cell.length_c   1.000
_cell.angle_alpha   90.00
_cell.angle_beta   90.00
_cell.angle_gamma   90.00
#
_symmetry.space_group_name_H-M   'P 1'
#
loop_
_entity.id
_entity.type
_entity.pdbx_description
1 polymer ?
#
loop_
_entity_poly.entity_id
_entity_poly.type
_entity_poly.pdbx_seq_one_letter_code
_entity_poly.pdbx_strand_id
1 'polypeptide(L)'
;MDGMQPHIRWQSIQDQDMTPQNIRDVLSAVDDDLWVVAACVDRLAVHRAQAVPRISTPDADSLGVHNQVLTSYFNDVPEDGQLCRMRAVLLHRCDRLSSFVQICKDLSAEGGNSDDIDEEWEDDPWAEDGETSPLSPRHRPVDPPIPLSEFLAEDMLGIACLFASQQQFTALRTLMLYHSSTLWPSRFAILDSIPSHIHPSEYREILPAYDVDHDAEQTPSFDSWRTELDWVETPESQSDATARTELLGPKELSAWYKRRVDIIISSTGILDIALATVQHGASHGVPDLDELGEELSLLSRLVYDSPQPHEPQDSQDWTLSRWQSMQPAEVVGAYLAHSSPETVAKDITRLVMPYLFVLEARAERAGNPDPGLPTRLLYDYILSAPLPITAAIFEASKATLPVTHRIIRNDEDVARLALACLYGSDSCTEWSTMSSIFECLPAWEIKPGTEDEADEADATIISLGTFVAPSTTRPQCSPSDLMLFFKPLPLVSLSRALDILDVHLESGEILSRWNVAAPLRWFLQSANDAGEQRARANRMARRTGNSGELSGRDEWEWLLENMLKLCGSSETGLKSAFGLLSREEVSSIFFAGLLSSGCELSLVPPLQVLIGLVAFDIAGQLLQQRHGKLSLPPLVVEDICLSVSSEFYDNASSGNYKTGDMKLAYDCLAVPPPSERLNKERNFIEATSRLSSFNIFSRPSVPLSPIEIRLTKDRLSLISRVLSSTADAYKHTEVILDLLYKLGFEGDVVAEVRVLAMLSDTALQAEDFSRAYETSKRMIEKVSKLSTDAPNSIEDKAVREASDVCWVACFQLGRHPEFEDVEAKLSLLGRALQLCPVDRIHDVLASWRRLEKEDIESRHAYLASRTVTQPKRTPSSRKHVSSLRERLGELHMPTTPLINADAAALAGRAFNRMASNFTFAVTGRGQSSSSGDDARPRSRDGMSGRFDGDEVSAQASRVLQKGIGWLLGADDDD
;
A
#
# COMPACT_ATOMS: atom_id res chain seq x y z
N MET A 1 114.02 -37.32 11.53
CA MET A 1 112.74 -38.06 11.48
C MET A 1 112.33 -38.19 10.01
N ASP A 2 113.07 -38.98 9.23
CA ASP A 2 112.93 -39.10 7.77
C ASP A 2 111.86 -40.13 7.37
N GLY A 3 110.66 -39.98 7.93
CA GLY A 3 109.53 -40.88 7.66
C GLY A 3 108.15 -40.21 7.68
N MET A 4 108.07 -38.87 7.66
CA MET A 4 106.80 -38.13 7.59
C MET A 4 106.38 -37.88 6.14
N GLN A 5 105.08 -38.02 5.85
CA GLN A 5 104.53 -37.71 4.53
C GLN A 5 104.68 -36.22 4.18
N PRO A 6 104.98 -35.86 2.92
CA PRO A 6 105.38 -34.50 2.51
C PRO A 6 104.33 -33.41 2.77
N HIS A 7 103.02 -33.74 2.74
CA HIS A 7 101.94 -32.79 3.04
C HIS A 7 101.90 -32.36 4.53
N ILE A 8 102.27 -33.25 5.46
CA ILE A 8 102.35 -32.94 6.90
C ILE A 8 103.56 -32.04 7.16
N ARG A 9 104.66 -32.29 6.42
CA ARG A 9 105.88 -31.49 6.51
C ARG A 9 105.66 -30.06 6.02
N TRP A 10 104.87 -29.85 4.96
CA TRP A 10 104.47 -28.53 4.45
C TRP A 10 103.66 -27.71 5.47
N GLN A 11 102.73 -28.34 6.19
CA GLN A 11 101.91 -27.66 7.21
C GLN A 11 102.69 -27.36 8.51
N SER A 12 103.78 -28.07 8.79
CA SER A 12 104.59 -27.88 10.01
C SER A 12 105.64 -26.75 9.94
N ILE A 13 105.91 -26.22 8.75
CA ILE A 13 106.85 -25.09 8.55
C ILE A 13 106.13 -23.78 8.93
N GLN A 14 106.76 -22.99 9.80
CA GLN A 14 106.27 -21.65 10.15
C GLN A 14 106.62 -20.64 9.05
N ASP A 15 105.76 -19.63 8.87
CA ASP A 15 105.82 -18.69 7.74
C ASP A 15 107.14 -17.89 7.67
N GLN A 16 107.84 -17.73 8.80
CA GLN A 16 109.13 -17.02 8.89
C GLN A 16 110.34 -17.83 8.39
N ASP A 17 110.19 -19.15 8.27
CA ASP A 17 111.24 -20.09 7.84
C ASP A 17 111.04 -20.58 6.39
N MET A 18 110.09 -19.98 5.66
CA MET A 18 109.81 -20.27 4.24
C MET A 18 110.90 -19.68 3.33
N THR A 19 112.00 -20.43 3.16
CA THR A 19 113.02 -20.14 2.15
C THR A 19 112.76 -20.92 0.85
N PRO A 20 113.16 -20.41 -0.33
CA PRO A 20 112.92 -21.08 -1.61
C PRO A 20 113.59 -22.46 -1.72
N GLN A 21 114.63 -22.73 -0.92
CA GLN A 21 115.25 -24.05 -0.81
C GLN A 21 114.33 -25.05 -0.09
N ASN A 22 113.71 -24.64 1.02
CA ASN A 22 112.79 -25.49 1.80
C ASN A 22 111.51 -25.84 1.03
N ILE A 23 111.00 -24.93 0.19
CA ILE A 23 109.82 -25.16 -0.65
C ILE A 23 110.11 -26.25 -1.71
N ARG A 24 111.27 -26.17 -2.35
CA ARG A 24 111.67 -27.12 -3.39
C ARG A 24 111.93 -28.51 -2.83
N ASP A 25 112.56 -28.61 -1.66
CA ASP A 25 112.89 -29.89 -1.03
C ASP A 25 111.67 -30.64 -0.48
N VAL A 26 110.58 -29.93 -0.13
CA VAL A 26 109.36 -30.53 0.44
C VAL A 26 108.30 -30.84 -0.63
N LEU A 27 108.10 -29.94 -1.60
CA LEU A 27 107.03 -30.08 -2.60
C LEU A 27 107.42 -30.91 -3.82
N SER A 28 108.73 -31.07 -4.11
CA SER A 28 109.18 -31.92 -5.23
C SER A 28 108.94 -33.42 -5.02
N ALA A 29 108.52 -33.82 -3.81
CA ALA A 29 108.19 -35.19 -3.45
C ALA A 29 106.67 -35.49 -3.47
N VAL A 30 105.83 -34.57 -3.97
CA VAL A 30 104.37 -34.71 -4.08
C VAL A 30 103.98 -34.83 -5.55
N ASP A 31 103.28 -35.91 -5.93
CA ASP A 31 102.93 -36.19 -7.33
C ASP A 31 101.58 -35.55 -7.79
N ASP A 32 100.84 -34.86 -6.91
CA ASP A 32 99.55 -34.19 -7.22
C ASP A 32 99.73 -32.67 -7.46
N ASP A 33 99.79 -32.29 -8.74
CA ASP A 33 100.02 -30.91 -9.17
C ASP A 33 98.88 -29.94 -8.79
N LEU A 34 97.63 -30.40 -8.69
CA LEU A 34 96.47 -29.54 -8.36
C LEU A 34 96.50 -29.14 -6.88
N TRP A 35 96.93 -30.07 -6.03
CA TRP A 35 97.13 -29.82 -4.60
C TRP A 35 98.34 -28.90 -4.34
N VAL A 36 99.45 -29.08 -5.07
CA VAL A 36 100.64 -28.22 -4.97
C VAL A 36 100.32 -26.78 -5.37
N VAL A 37 99.50 -26.58 -6.41
CA VAL A 37 99.05 -25.24 -6.84
C VAL A 37 98.10 -24.60 -5.83
N ALA A 38 97.10 -25.33 -5.32
CA ALA A 38 96.21 -24.81 -4.27
C ALA A 38 96.99 -24.45 -2.98
N ALA A 39 97.93 -25.29 -2.55
CA ALA A 39 98.75 -25.06 -1.35
C ALA A 39 99.75 -23.89 -1.50
N CYS A 40 100.24 -23.61 -2.71
CA CYS A 40 101.07 -22.44 -2.98
C CYS A 40 100.24 -21.16 -3.08
N VAL A 41 99.04 -21.20 -3.68
CA VAL A 41 98.11 -20.06 -3.75
C VAL A 41 97.63 -19.66 -2.35
N ASP A 42 97.36 -20.63 -1.47
CA ASP A 42 96.88 -20.43 -0.10
C ASP A 42 97.91 -19.72 0.81
N ARG A 43 99.22 -19.86 0.55
CA ARG A 43 100.28 -19.23 1.37
C ARG A 43 101.07 -18.11 0.69
N LEU A 44 101.10 -17.99 -0.65
CA LEU A 44 101.89 -16.99 -1.40
C LEU A 44 101.05 -15.90 -2.11
N ALA A 45 99.72 -16.00 -2.16
CA ALA A 45 98.87 -15.01 -2.85
C ALA A 45 98.70 -13.66 -2.12
N VAL A 46 99.28 -13.49 -0.93
CA VAL A 46 99.41 -12.17 -0.28
C VAL A 46 100.36 -11.24 -1.06
N HIS A 47 101.21 -11.76 -1.96
CA HIS A 47 102.20 -10.95 -2.70
C HIS A 47 101.98 -10.79 -4.21
N ARG A 48 101.03 -11.49 -4.86
CA ARG A 48 100.82 -11.37 -6.33
C ARG A 48 99.68 -10.45 -6.77
N ALA A 49 98.90 -9.90 -5.85
CA ALA A 49 97.93 -8.84 -6.16
C ALA A 49 98.60 -7.44 -6.36
N GLN A 50 99.92 -7.31 -6.11
CA GLN A 50 100.69 -6.08 -6.34
C GLN A 50 101.25 -5.94 -7.77
N ALA A 51 100.97 -6.89 -8.67
CA ALA A 51 101.59 -6.94 -10.00
C ALA A 51 100.58 -6.91 -11.18
N VAL A 52 99.44 -6.23 -11.01
CA VAL A 52 98.74 -5.62 -12.16
C VAL A 52 99.16 -4.15 -12.17
N PRO A 53 99.83 -3.65 -13.22
CA PRO A 53 100.29 -2.27 -13.23
C PRO A 53 99.08 -1.33 -13.17
N ARG A 54 99.14 -0.37 -12.24
CA ARG A 54 98.34 0.86 -12.26
C ARG A 54 98.53 1.53 -13.63
N ILE A 55 97.62 1.31 -14.57
CA ILE A 55 97.51 2.19 -15.73
C ILE A 55 97.01 3.52 -15.16
N SER A 56 97.89 4.52 -15.24
CA SER A 56 97.62 5.87 -14.79
C SER A 56 96.58 6.49 -15.70
N THR A 57 95.57 7.12 -15.12
CA THR A 57 94.56 7.92 -15.83
C THR A 57 95.23 9.08 -16.59
N PRO A 58 94.93 9.28 -17.88
CA PRO A 58 94.92 10.60 -18.49
C PRO A 58 93.48 11.01 -18.83
N ASP A 59 93.32 12.28 -19.20
CA ASP A 59 92.07 13.03 -19.31
C ASP A 59 90.88 12.34 -20.00
N ALA A 60 89.68 12.75 -19.55
CA ALA A 60 88.35 12.16 -19.76
C ALA A 60 87.81 12.06 -21.21
N ASP A 61 88.63 12.28 -22.25
CA ASP A 61 88.17 12.37 -23.64
C ASP A 61 88.39 11.08 -24.47
N SER A 62 88.76 9.95 -23.87
CA SER A 62 89.07 8.70 -24.61
C SER A 62 88.40 7.41 -24.12
N LEU A 63 87.21 7.51 -23.52
CA LEU A 63 86.43 6.39 -22.94
C LEU A 63 86.13 5.24 -23.93
N GLY A 64 85.96 5.52 -25.23
CA GLY A 64 85.63 4.49 -26.22
C GLY A 64 86.82 3.62 -26.68
N VAL A 65 88.05 4.15 -26.59
CA VAL A 65 89.25 3.46 -27.09
C VAL A 65 89.81 2.50 -26.03
N HIS A 66 89.70 2.85 -24.74
CA HIS A 66 90.20 2.03 -23.63
C HIS A 66 89.42 0.72 -23.45
N ASN A 67 88.09 0.75 -23.58
CA ASN A 67 87.25 -0.44 -23.49
C ASN A 67 87.57 -1.47 -24.59
N GLN A 68 87.89 -1.01 -25.81
CA GLN A 68 88.31 -1.90 -26.91
C GLN A 68 89.69 -2.51 -26.66
N VAL A 69 90.62 -1.76 -26.05
CA VAL A 69 91.97 -2.25 -25.71
C VAL A 69 91.92 -3.30 -24.60
N LEU A 70 91.15 -3.07 -23.53
CA LEU A 70 90.96 -4.06 -22.45
C LEU A 70 90.25 -5.32 -22.94
N THR A 71 89.22 -5.15 -23.79
CA THR A 71 88.54 -6.29 -24.42
C THR A 71 89.49 -7.08 -25.33
N SER A 72 90.35 -6.40 -26.10
CA SER A 72 91.39 -7.08 -26.90
C SER A 72 92.44 -7.80 -26.05
N TYR A 73 92.86 -7.21 -24.93
CA TYR A 73 93.82 -7.82 -24.00
C TYR A 73 93.24 -9.09 -23.34
N PHE A 74 92.00 -9.05 -22.87
CA PHE A 74 91.35 -10.22 -22.28
C PHE A 74 91.00 -11.30 -23.30
N ASN A 75 90.86 -10.95 -24.58
CA ASN A 75 90.77 -11.93 -25.66
C ASN A 75 92.13 -12.62 -25.94
N ASP A 76 93.24 -11.90 -25.76
CA ASP A 76 94.60 -12.44 -25.92
C ASP A 76 95.08 -13.22 -24.68
N VAL A 77 94.66 -12.83 -23.48
CA VAL A 77 94.98 -13.48 -22.19
C VAL A 77 93.68 -13.72 -21.40
N PRO A 78 92.96 -14.83 -21.68
CA PRO A 78 91.67 -15.11 -21.02
C PRO A 78 91.80 -15.40 -19.53
N GLU A 79 92.99 -15.82 -19.06
CA GLU A 79 93.27 -16.13 -17.65
C GLU A 79 93.18 -14.88 -16.76
N ASP A 80 93.73 -13.75 -17.22
CA ASP A 80 93.69 -12.47 -16.49
C ASP A 80 92.26 -11.91 -16.43
N GLY A 81 91.52 -12.02 -17.53
CA GLY A 81 90.10 -11.65 -17.57
C GLY A 81 89.26 -12.53 -16.63
N GLN A 82 89.59 -13.82 -16.54
CA GLN A 82 88.97 -14.74 -15.59
C GLN A 82 89.32 -14.38 -14.13
N LEU A 83 90.57 -14.00 -13.84
CA LEU A 83 91.00 -13.56 -12.51
C LEU A 83 90.33 -12.24 -12.08
N CYS A 84 90.20 -11.26 -12.99
CA CYS A 84 89.44 -10.04 -12.75
C CYS A 84 87.96 -10.37 -12.49
N ARG A 85 87.34 -11.23 -13.30
CA ARG A 85 85.96 -11.69 -13.06
C ARG A 85 85.82 -12.43 -11.72
N MET A 86 86.76 -13.28 -11.35
CA MET A 86 86.78 -13.95 -10.05
C MET A 86 86.91 -12.96 -8.89
N ARG A 87 87.76 -11.93 -9.02
CA ARG A 87 87.91 -10.85 -8.04
C ARG A 87 86.61 -10.05 -7.88
N ALA A 88 85.97 -9.66 -8.98
CA ALA A 88 84.67 -8.97 -8.95
C ALA A 88 83.57 -9.82 -8.28
N VAL A 89 83.49 -11.12 -8.62
CA VAL A 89 82.53 -12.05 -8.00
C VAL A 89 82.80 -12.23 -6.50
N LEU A 90 84.06 -12.30 -6.08
CA LEU A 90 84.43 -12.40 -4.67
C LEU A 90 84.08 -11.13 -3.89
N LEU A 91 84.32 -9.94 -4.47
CA LEU A 91 83.97 -8.66 -3.87
C LEU A 91 82.45 -8.52 -3.74
N HIS A 92 81.69 -8.83 -4.78
CA HIS A 92 80.23 -8.84 -4.74
C HIS A 92 79.68 -9.85 -3.70
N ARG A 93 80.28 -11.05 -3.59
CA ARG A 93 79.94 -12.01 -2.54
C ARG A 93 80.29 -11.52 -1.13
N CYS A 94 81.36 -10.75 -0.98
CA CYS A 94 81.75 -10.13 0.30
C CYS A 94 80.75 -9.07 0.73
N ASP A 95 80.29 -8.22 -0.21
CA ASP A 95 79.25 -7.22 0.04
C ASP A 95 77.91 -7.88 0.39
N ARG A 96 77.52 -8.95 -0.34
CA ARG A 96 76.35 -9.76 0.01
C ARG A 96 76.48 -10.39 1.40
N LEU A 97 77.61 -10.98 1.74
CA LEU A 97 77.86 -11.53 3.07
C LEU A 97 77.73 -10.46 4.16
N SER A 98 78.24 -9.25 3.91
CA SER A 98 78.14 -8.12 4.82
C SER A 98 76.68 -7.67 5.02
N SER A 99 75.90 -7.60 3.94
CA SER A 99 74.45 -7.37 4.00
C SER A 99 73.71 -8.47 4.76
N PHE A 100 74.04 -9.75 4.55
CA PHE A 100 73.44 -10.86 5.30
C PHE A 100 73.73 -10.77 6.80
N VAL A 101 74.96 -10.46 7.17
CA VAL A 101 75.35 -10.24 8.57
C VAL A 101 74.59 -9.06 9.17
N GLN A 102 74.40 -7.99 8.42
CA GLN A 102 73.61 -6.84 8.88
C GLN A 102 72.13 -7.21 9.06
N ILE A 103 71.54 -7.94 8.11
CA ILE A 103 70.15 -8.44 8.22
C ILE A 103 69.99 -9.31 9.48
N CYS A 104 70.92 -10.23 9.75
CA CYS A 104 70.85 -11.05 10.97
C CYS A 104 70.95 -10.21 12.26
N LYS A 105 71.72 -9.12 12.25
CA LYS A 105 71.81 -8.18 13.38
C LYS A 105 70.50 -7.42 13.55
N ASP A 106 69.93 -6.91 12.46
CA ASP A 106 68.69 -6.15 12.47
C ASP A 106 67.51 -7.01 12.97
N LEU A 107 67.40 -8.26 12.48
CA LEU A 107 66.38 -9.23 12.94
C LEU A 107 66.53 -9.61 14.43
N SER A 108 67.77 -9.67 14.92
CA SER A 108 68.03 -9.94 16.35
C SER A 108 67.68 -8.76 17.24
N ALA A 109 67.71 -7.52 16.71
CA ALA A 109 67.35 -6.31 17.43
C ALA A 109 65.83 -6.11 17.51
N GLU A 110 65.09 -6.47 16.46
CA GLU A 110 63.61 -6.38 16.43
C GLU A 110 62.95 -7.33 17.43
N GLY A 111 63.48 -8.55 17.60
CA GLY A 111 62.98 -9.51 18.59
C GLY A 111 63.21 -9.13 20.07
N GLY A 112 63.88 -8.01 20.35
CA GLY A 112 64.12 -7.49 21.70
C GLY A 112 63.19 -6.36 22.13
N ASN A 113 62.36 -5.82 21.22
CA ASN A 113 61.63 -4.56 21.42
C ASN A 113 60.09 -4.72 21.46
N SER A 114 59.56 -5.95 21.52
CA SER A 114 58.11 -6.21 21.44
C SER A 114 57.34 -6.22 22.77
N ASP A 115 57.99 -5.95 23.91
CA ASP A 115 57.38 -6.09 25.25
C ASP A 115 57.09 -4.74 25.96
N ASP A 116 56.72 -3.69 25.22
CA ASP A 116 56.20 -2.44 25.80
C ASP A 116 54.85 -2.05 25.15
N ILE A 117 53.86 -2.94 25.22
CA ILE A 117 52.46 -2.62 24.88
C ILE A 117 51.54 -3.08 26.03
N ASP A 118 51.13 -2.09 26.84
CA ASP A 118 49.87 -1.92 27.58
C ASP A 118 49.26 -3.11 28.37
N GLU A 119 49.64 -3.24 29.65
CA GLU A 119 48.92 -3.99 30.71
C GLU A 119 47.60 -3.29 31.16
N GLU A 120 46.69 -2.92 30.27
CA GLU A 120 45.39 -2.32 30.68
C GLU A 120 44.13 -3.01 30.11
N TRP A 121 44.25 -4.18 29.46
CA TRP A 121 43.08 -4.89 28.91
C TRP A 121 43.08 -6.41 29.13
N GLU A 122 43.32 -6.86 30.36
CA GLU A 122 42.99 -8.24 30.77
C GLU A 122 41.93 -8.24 31.88
N ASP A 123 40.70 -7.89 31.52
CA ASP A 123 39.51 -8.44 32.17
C ASP A 123 38.78 -9.27 31.11
N ASP A 124 39.20 -10.52 30.92
CA ASP A 124 38.40 -11.54 30.23
C ASP A 124 37.40 -12.14 31.25
N PRO A 125 36.10 -11.83 31.16
CA PRO A 125 35.10 -12.29 32.13
C PRO A 125 34.76 -13.79 32.04
N TRP A 126 35.49 -14.58 31.22
CA TRP A 126 35.23 -16.01 31.00
C TRP A 126 36.39 -16.95 31.36
N ALA A 127 37.49 -16.46 31.94
CA ALA A 127 38.57 -17.31 32.40
C ALA A 127 38.24 -17.90 33.79
N GLU A 128 37.90 -19.20 33.84
CA GLU A 128 37.79 -19.95 35.10
C GLU A 128 39.19 -20.25 35.70
N ASP A 129 39.27 -20.11 37.02
CA ASP A 129 40.44 -20.25 37.89
C ASP A 129 41.35 -21.47 37.58
N GLY A 130 42.64 -21.20 37.35
CA GLY A 130 43.68 -22.23 37.24
C GLY A 130 45.08 -21.68 37.47
N GLU A 131 45.61 -21.88 38.69
CA GLU A 131 46.97 -21.53 39.13
C GLU A 131 48.08 -21.98 38.14
N THR A 132 48.90 -21.05 37.62
CA THR A 132 50.30 -21.34 37.27
C THR A 132 51.21 -20.10 37.43
N SER A 133 52.38 -20.32 38.01
CA SER A 133 53.41 -19.32 38.38
C SER A 133 54.13 -18.68 37.19
N PRO A 134 54.77 -17.50 37.35
CA PRO A 134 55.41 -16.78 36.25
C PRO A 134 56.72 -17.45 35.80
N LEU A 135 56.76 -17.88 34.54
CA LEU A 135 57.98 -18.32 33.86
C LEU A 135 58.56 -17.13 33.09
N SER A 136 59.79 -16.72 33.44
CA SER A 136 60.57 -15.73 32.68
C SER A 136 60.76 -16.18 31.22
N PRO A 137 60.63 -15.28 30.23
CA PRO A 137 60.73 -15.66 28.82
C PRO A 137 62.19 -15.97 28.46
N ARG A 138 62.40 -17.13 27.82
CA ARG A 138 63.65 -17.52 27.18
C ARG A 138 63.69 -16.94 25.76
N HIS A 139 64.55 -15.96 25.51
CA HIS A 139 64.86 -15.48 24.15
C HIS A 139 65.30 -16.66 23.26
N ARG A 140 64.55 -16.96 22.21
CA ARG A 140 65.03 -17.76 21.07
C ARG A 140 65.55 -16.80 20.01
N PRO A 141 66.74 -17.02 19.42
CA PRO A 141 67.18 -16.24 18.27
C PRO A 141 66.22 -16.49 17.10
N VAL A 142 65.78 -15.42 16.45
CA VAL A 142 64.97 -15.49 15.22
C VAL A 142 65.88 -16.00 14.10
N ASP A 143 65.55 -17.15 13.52
CA ASP A 143 66.29 -17.72 12.40
C ASP A 143 66.13 -16.81 11.15
N PRO A 144 67.19 -16.59 10.36
CA PRO A 144 67.09 -15.79 9.15
C PRO A 144 66.11 -16.45 8.15
N PRO A 145 65.38 -15.64 7.37
CA PRO A 145 64.38 -16.11 6.39
C PRO A 145 64.90 -17.11 5.37
N ILE A 146 66.18 -16.98 4.99
CA ILE A 146 66.84 -17.74 3.94
C ILE A 146 68.20 -18.19 4.48
N PRO A 147 68.62 -19.45 4.23
CA PRO A 147 69.96 -19.90 4.58
C PRO A 147 71.03 -19.14 3.79
N LEU A 148 72.19 -18.90 4.43
CA LEU A 148 73.31 -18.17 3.81
C LEU A 148 73.74 -18.72 2.45
N SER A 149 73.67 -20.05 2.25
CA SER A 149 74.03 -20.69 0.98
C SER A 149 73.13 -20.26 -0.18
N GLU A 150 71.84 -20.07 0.09
CA GLU A 150 70.83 -19.65 -0.88
C GLU A 150 70.90 -18.12 -1.08
N PHE A 151 71.06 -17.36 0.02
CA PHE A 151 71.29 -15.92 -0.03
C PHE A 151 72.54 -15.51 -0.82
N LEU A 152 73.56 -16.37 -0.98
CA LEU A 152 74.75 -16.09 -1.79
C LEU A 152 74.66 -16.60 -3.24
N ALA A 153 73.74 -17.52 -3.52
CA ALA A 153 73.63 -18.19 -4.81
C ALA A 153 72.51 -17.61 -5.69
N GLU A 154 71.40 -17.17 -5.10
CA GLU A 154 70.24 -16.68 -5.83
C GLU A 154 70.44 -15.26 -6.38
N ASP A 155 69.50 -14.84 -7.23
CA ASP A 155 69.46 -13.49 -7.77
C ASP A 155 69.01 -12.47 -6.71
N MET A 156 69.64 -11.28 -6.72
CA MET A 156 69.41 -10.26 -5.71
C MET A 156 67.99 -9.68 -5.79
N LEU A 157 67.46 -9.53 -7.00
CA LEU A 157 66.06 -9.12 -7.21
C LEU A 157 65.08 -10.18 -6.68
N GLY A 158 65.35 -11.47 -6.94
CA GLY A 158 64.54 -12.58 -6.42
C GLY A 158 64.45 -12.58 -4.89
N ILE A 159 65.58 -12.39 -4.20
CA ILE A 159 65.64 -12.29 -2.74
C ILE A 159 64.89 -11.04 -2.24
N ALA A 160 65.03 -9.89 -2.92
CA ALA A 160 64.32 -8.67 -2.56
C ALA A 160 62.79 -8.82 -2.70
N CYS A 161 62.32 -9.43 -3.79
CA CYS A 161 60.89 -9.75 -3.95
C CYS A 161 60.41 -10.79 -2.93
N LEU A 162 61.24 -11.77 -2.57
CA LEU A 162 60.91 -12.74 -1.51
C LEU A 162 60.73 -12.02 -0.17
N PHE A 163 61.68 -11.17 0.25
CA PHE A 163 61.57 -10.41 1.50
C PHE A 163 60.37 -9.45 1.49
N ALA A 164 60.06 -8.82 0.36
CA ALA A 164 58.85 -8.04 0.19
C ALA A 164 57.58 -8.88 0.40
N SER A 165 57.52 -10.08 -0.19
CA SER A 165 56.37 -11.00 -0.05
C SER A 165 56.24 -11.61 1.36
N GLN A 166 57.36 -11.78 2.06
CA GLN A 166 57.43 -12.31 3.43
C GLN A 166 57.33 -11.23 4.51
N GLN A 167 57.08 -9.96 4.13
CA GLN A 167 56.88 -8.83 5.06
C GLN A 167 58.13 -8.48 5.88
N GLN A 168 59.32 -8.77 5.37
CA GLN A 168 60.59 -8.48 6.04
C GLN A 168 61.18 -7.16 5.57
N PHE A 169 60.52 -6.07 5.95
CA PHE A 169 60.84 -4.73 5.46
C PHE A 169 62.19 -4.20 5.95
N THR A 170 62.65 -4.61 7.14
CA THR A 170 63.98 -4.27 7.64
C THR A 170 65.09 -4.92 6.81
N ALA A 171 64.96 -6.22 6.52
CA ALA A 171 65.88 -6.91 5.65
C ALA A 171 65.88 -6.31 4.23
N LEU A 172 64.69 -6.01 3.70
CA LEU A 172 64.52 -5.38 2.40
C LEU A 172 65.15 -3.99 2.34
N ARG A 173 65.01 -3.17 3.38
CA ARG A 173 65.65 -1.86 3.49
C ARG A 173 67.16 -1.97 3.42
N THR A 174 67.75 -2.90 4.18
CA THR A 174 69.21 -3.12 4.14
C THR A 174 69.66 -3.54 2.74
N LEU A 175 68.87 -4.32 1.99
CA LEU A 175 69.17 -4.62 0.59
C LEU A 175 69.08 -3.39 -0.32
N MET A 176 67.99 -2.62 -0.20
CA MET A 176 67.76 -1.41 -1.02
C MET A 176 68.83 -0.33 -0.79
N LEU A 177 69.37 -0.23 0.44
CA LEU A 177 70.40 0.73 0.81
C LEU A 177 71.77 0.37 0.22
N TYR A 178 72.21 -0.89 0.34
CA TYR A 178 73.56 -1.33 -0.03
C TYR A 178 73.68 -1.90 -1.45
N HIS A 179 72.58 -2.35 -2.06
CA HIS A 179 72.54 -2.92 -3.42
C HIS A 179 71.64 -2.11 -4.37
N SER A 180 71.51 -0.80 -4.11
CA SER A 180 70.64 0.12 -4.86
C SER A 180 70.90 0.11 -6.37
N SER A 181 72.17 0.03 -6.80
CA SER A 181 72.58 0.03 -8.21
C SER A 181 71.96 -1.12 -9.02
N THR A 182 71.68 -2.25 -8.36
CA THR A 182 71.09 -3.45 -8.99
C THR A 182 69.58 -3.49 -8.81
N LEU A 183 69.06 -3.05 -7.65
CA LEU A 183 67.65 -3.19 -7.27
C LEU A 183 66.77 -2.01 -7.72
N TRP A 184 67.31 -0.80 -7.77
CA TRP A 184 66.57 0.43 -8.08
C TRP A 184 65.89 0.45 -9.47
N PRO A 185 66.52 -0.07 -10.55
CA PRO A 185 65.85 -0.17 -11.85
C PRO A 185 64.56 -0.99 -11.80
N SER A 186 64.48 -1.97 -10.90
CA SER A 186 63.36 -2.89 -10.68
C SER A 186 62.51 -2.54 -9.44
N ARG A 187 62.64 -1.34 -8.88
CA ARG A 187 61.96 -0.92 -7.63
C ARG A 187 60.45 -1.16 -7.61
N PHE A 188 59.74 -0.91 -8.70
CA PHE A 188 58.30 -1.12 -8.77
C PHE A 188 57.93 -2.61 -8.76
N ALA A 189 58.75 -3.50 -9.31
CA ALA A 189 58.52 -4.94 -9.22
C ALA A 189 58.68 -5.46 -7.78
N ILE A 190 59.61 -4.88 -7.03
CA ILE A 190 59.79 -5.17 -5.60
C ILE A 190 58.58 -4.65 -4.80
N LEU A 191 58.13 -3.41 -5.05
CA LEU A 191 56.95 -2.83 -4.39
C LEU A 191 55.65 -3.58 -4.74
N ASP A 192 55.51 -4.05 -5.98
CA ASP A 192 54.36 -4.84 -6.42
C ASP A 192 54.31 -6.23 -5.72
N SER A 193 55.46 -6.74 -5.27
CA SER A 193 55.57 -7.99 -4.52
C SER A 193 55.13 -7.88 -3.05
N ILE A 194 54.93 -6.65 -2.54
CA ILE A 194 54.41 -6.42 -1.18
C ILE A 194 52.92 -6.80 -1.16
N PRO A 195 52.45 -7.62 -0.20
CA PRO A 195 51.03 -7.97 -0.09
C PRO A 195 50.13 -6.73 0.13
N SER A 196 48.98 -6.69 -0.55
CA SER A 196 48.06 -5.53 -0.55
C SER A 196 47.38 -5.23 0.79
N HIS A 197 47.51 -6.08 1.81
CA HIS A 197 46.90 -5.90 3.14
C HIS A 197 47.88 -5.32 4.16
N ILE A 198 49.11 -4.98 3.75
CA ILE A 198 50.12 -4.43 4.66
C ILE A 198 50.03 -2.91 4.72
N HIS A 199 50.11 -2.38 5.94
CA HIS A 199 50.05 -0.95 6.18
C HIS A 199 51.31 -0.25 5.64
N PRO A 200 51.19 0.84 4.85
CA PRO A 200 52.34 1.50 4.20
C PRO A 200 53.36 2.12 5.16
N SER A 201 53.02 2.31 6.44
CA SER A 201 53.97 2.77 7.45
C SER A 201 55.15 1.83 7.64
N GLU A 202 54.95 0.52 7.43
CA GLU A 202 55.99 -0.50 7.62
C GLU A 202 57.07 -0.44 6.54
N TYR A 203 56.75 0.07 5.35
CA TYR A 203 57.66 0.18 4.21
C TYR A 203 57.76 1.60 3.63
N ARG A 204 57.41 2.62 4.42
CA ARG A 204 57.36 4.03 4.00
C ARG A 204 58.68 4.56 3.43
N GLU A 205 59.81 4.00 3.85
CA GLU A 205 61.17 4.41 3.46
C GLU A 205 61.54 3.95 2.04
N ILE A 206 60.82 2.95 1.52
CA ILE A 206 61.04 2.36 0.19
C ILE A 206 60.02 2.89 -0.82
N LEU A 207 59.00 3.63 -0.35
CA LEU A 207 57.98 4.22 -1.21
C LEU A 207 58.59 5.29 -2.14
N PRO A 208 58.11 5.39 -3.40
CA PRO A 208 58.56 6.42 -4.34
C PRO A 208 58.22 7.82 -3.82
N ALA A 209 59.23 8.70 -3.78
CA ALA A 209 59.05 10.10 -3.39
C ALA A 209 59.29 11.05 -4.56
N TYR A 210 58.72 12.26 -4.49
CA TYR A 210 58.84 13.27 -5.53
C TYR A 210 59.79 14.39 -5.09
N ASP A 211 60.77 14.70 -5.92
CA ASP A 211 61.70 15.81 -5.70
C ASP A 211 61.26 17.06 -6.47
N VAL A 212 60.90 18.10 -5.73
CA VAL A 212 60.42 19.38 -6.28
C VAL A 212 61.53 20.11 -7.04
N ASP A 213 62.79 19.98 -6.65
CA ASP A 213 63.91 20.73 -7.25
C ASP A 213 64.29 20.18 -8.62
N HIS A 214 64.13 18.87 -8.82
CA HIS A 214 64.51 18.15 -10.05
C HIS A 214 63.31 17.76 -10.94
N ASP A 215 62.07 18.04 -10.51
CA ASP A 215 60.81 17.70 -11.21
C ASP A 215 60.74 16.21 -11.61
N ALA A 216 61.24 15.35 -10.73
CA ALA A 216 61.41 13.92 -10.98
C ALA A 216 61.34 13.10 -9.68
N GLU A 217 61.26 11.78 -9.82
CA GLU A 217 61.37 10.85 -8.69
C GLU A 217 62.67 11.03 -7.89
N GLN A 218 62.54 11.12 -6.57
CA GLN A 218 63.66 11.23 -5.64
C GLN A 218 64.45 9.92 -5.63
N THR A 219 65.74 10.00 -5.95
CA THR A 219 66.65 8.85 -5.83
C THR A 219 67.00 8.60 -4.37
N PRO A 220 66.90 7.37 -3.85
CA PRO A 220 67.25 7.06 -2.47
C PRO A 220 68.74 7.27 -2.21
N SER A 221 69.07 7.62 -0.97
CA SER A 221 70.45 7.60 -0.49
C SER A 221 70.98 6.17 -0.54
N PHE A 222 72.15 5.98 -1.17
CA PHE A 222 72.83 4.69 -1.21
C PHE A 222 74.04 4.70 -0.28
N ASP A 223 74.25 3.59 0.44
CA ASP A 223 75.47 3.35 1.18
C ASP A 223 76.28 2.24 0.50
N SER A 224 77.60 2.31 0.66
CA SER A 224 78.49 1.25 0.20
C SER A 224 79.19 0.66 1.42
N TRP A 225 79.29 -0.68 1.46
CA TRP A 225 80.13 -1.36 2.46
C TRP A 225 81.60 -0.96 2.36
N ARG A 226 82.02 -0.44 1.19
CA ARG A 226 83.40 -0.09 0.86
C ARG A 226 83.51 1.39 0.49
N THR A 227 84.40 2.11 1.17
CA THR A 227 84.63 3.56 0.97
C THR A 227 85.31 3.88 -0.36
N GLU A 228 86.09 2.95 -0.92
CA GLU A 228 86.74 3.05 -2.23
C GLU A 228 86.34 1.83 -3.09
N LEU A 229 85.92 2.07 -4.33
CA LEU A 229 85.65 1.01 -5.31
C LEU A 229 86.96 0.32 -5.72
N ASP A 230 86.92 -1.00 -5.88
CA ASP A 230 88.09 -1.74 -6.37
C ASP A 230 88.32 -1.40 -7.85
N TRP A 231 89.57 -1.45 -8.30
CA TRP A 231 89.95 -1.11 -9.68
C TRP A 231 89.32 -2.04 -10.74
N VAL A 232 88.76 -3.18 -10.33
CA VAL A 232 88.00 -4.10 -11.19
C VAL A 232 86.53 -3.67 -11.38
N GLU A 233 86.01 -2.81 -10.52
CA GLU A 233 84.60 -2.38 -10.48
C GLU A 233 84.39 -0.98 -11.06
N THR A 234 85.45 -0.31 -11.50
CA THR A 234 85.34 0.96 -12.22
C THR A 234 84.65 0.76 -13.58
N PRO A 235 83.86 1.75 -14.05
CA PRO A 235 83.02 1.64 -15.26
C PRO A 235 83.82 1.45 -16.56
N GLU A 236 85.15 1.45 -16.48
CA GLU A 236 86.08 1.20 -17.57
C GLU A 236 86.28 -0.30 -17.88
N SER A 237 85.76 -1.22 -17.05
CA SER A 237 85.93 -2.69 -17.21
C SER A 237 84.64 -3.50 -17.34
N GLN A 238 83.45 -2.88 -17.35
CA GLN A 238 82.17 -3.58 -17.53
C GLN A 238 81.52 -3.17 -18.85
N SER A 239 81.48 -4.09 -19.82
CA SER A 239 80.93 -3.88 -21.16
C SER A 239 79.44 -4.20 -21.30
N ASP A 240 78.69 -4.38 -20.21
CA ASP A 240 77.26 -4.66 -20.28
C ASP A 240 76.45 -3.53 -19.64
N ALA A 241 75.52 -3.04 -20.46
CA ALA A 241 74.60 -1.94 -20.27
C ALA A 241 74.14 -1.73 -18.81
N THR A 242 74.57 -0.62 -18.21
CA THR A 242 73.77 0.03 -17.17
C THR A 242 72.46 0.44 -17.83
N ALA A 243 71.40 -0.31 -17.56
CA ALA A 243 70.04 0.08 -17.88
C ALA A 243 69.86 1.51 -17.35
N ARG A 244 69.68 2.48 -18.25
CA ARG A 244 69.35 3.86 -17.88
C ARG A 244 68.04 3.78 -17.10
N THR A 245 68.10 3.96 -15.79
CA THR A 245 66.90 4.04 -14.97
C THR A 245 66.15 5.30 -15.36
N GLU A 246 65.00 5.13 -16.00
CA GLU A 246 64.08 6.24 -16.27
C GLU A 246 63.47 6.66 -14.93
N LEU A 247 63.77 7.89 -14.53
CA LEU A 247 63.10 8.55 -13.41
C LEU A 247 61.69 8.90 -13.86
N LEU A 248 60.69 8.54 -13.06
CA LEU A 248 59.31 8.86 -13.40
C LEU A 248 59.03 10.34 -13.15
N GLY A 249 58.24 10.94 -14.06
CA GLY A 249 57.71 12.27 -13.86
C GLY A 249 56.57 12.30 -12.84
N PRO A 250 56.11 13.49 -12.41
CA PRO A 250 55.06 13.64 -11.38
C PRO A 250 53.75 12.91 -11.73
N LYS A 251 53.36 12.93 -13.01
CA LYS A 251 52.14 12.24 -13.49
C LYS A 251 52.25 10.72 -13.48
N GLU A 252 53.44 10.20 -13.69
CA GLU A 252 53.70 8.76 -13.74
C GLU A 252 53.78 8.18 -12.32
N LEU A 253 54.37 8.93 -11.39
CA LEU A 253 54.35 8.62 -9.95
C LEU A 253 52.93 8.64 -9.41
N SER A 254 52.14 9.68 -9.70
CA SER A 254 50.74 9.73 -9.27
C SER A 254 49.90 8.61 -9.89
N ALA A 255 50.17 8.25 -11.16
CA ALA A 255 49.54 7.10 -11.81
C ALA A 255 49.94 5.75 -11.19
N TRP A 256 51.17 5.61 -10.68
CA TRP A 256 51.57 4.42 -9.94
C TRP A 256 50.81 4.29 -8.61
N TYR A 257 50.75 5.36 -7.81
CA TYR A 257 49.98 5.38 -6.56
C TYR A 257 48.48 5.08 -6.80
N LYS A 258 47.88 5.67 -7.83
CA LYS A 258 46.48 5.41 -8.23
C LYS A 258 46.26 3.93 -8.59
N ARG A 259 47.14 3.35 -9.42
CA ARG A 259 47.08 1.91 -9.74
C ARG A 259 47.24 1.03 -8.52
N ARG A 260 48.14 1.37 -7.59
CA ARG A 260 48.34 0.62 -6.35
C ARG A 260 47.10 0.64 -5.48
N VAL A 261 46.43 1.78 -5.36
CA VAL A 261 45.13 1.93 -4.69
C VAL A 261 44.06 1.06 -5.34
N ASP A 262 43.94 1.09 -6.67
CA ASP A 262 42.97 0.27 -7.41
C ASP A 262 43.19 -1.24 -7.14
N ILE A 263 44.45 -1.67 -7.09
CA ILE A 263 44.82 -3.06 -6.75
C ILE A 263 44.40 -3.39 -5.32
N ILE A 264 44.68 -2.51 -4.34
CA ILE A 264 44.29 -2.75 -2.93
C ILE A 264 42.77 -2.88 -2.83
N ILE A 265 42.01 -1.95 -3.40
CA ILE A 265 40.54 -1.95 -3.31
C ILE A 265 39.95 -3.18 -4.01
N SER A 266 40.45 -3.54 -5.19
CA SER A 266 39.93 -4.69 -5.96
C SER A 266 40.33 -6.05 -5.37
N SER A 267 41.45 -6.14 -4.66
CA SER A 267 41.96 -7.41 -4.10
C SER A 267 41.58 -7.67 -2.64
N THR A 268 41.61 -6.63 -1.80
CA THR A 268 41.35 -6.78 -0.35
C THR A 268 40.11 -6.03 0.12
N GLY A 269 39.70 -4.97 -0.60
CA GLY A 269 38.59 -4.10 -0.18
C GLY A 269 38.88 -3.25 1.07
N ILE A 270 40.12 -3.26 1.57
CA ILE A 270 40.49 -2.54 2.81
C ILE A 270 40.80 -1.08 2.46
N LEU A 271 39.83 -0.19 2.73
CA LEU A 271 39.93 1.23 2.37
C LEU A 271 40.96 1.99 3.21
N ASP A 272 41.18 1.59 4.46
CA ASP A 272 42.14 2.24 5.34
C ASP A 272 43.58 2.15 4.79
N ILE A 273 43.93 1.00 4.21
CA ILE A 273 45.25 0.77 3.61
C ILE A 273 45.39 1.58 2.32
N ALA A 274 44.33 1.62 1.50
CA ALA A 274 44.28 2.46 0.31
C ALA A 274 44.47 3.94 0.68
N LEU A 275 43.74 4.43 1.70
CA LEU A 275 43.84 5.80 2.19
C LEU A 275 45.24 6.09 2.75
N ALA A 276 45.81 5.21 3.58
CA ALA A 276 47.17 5.34 4.10
C ALA A 276 48.21 5.39 2.97
N THR A 277 48.01 4.61 1.90
CA THR A 277 48.93 4.60 0.74
C THR A 277 48.95 5.96 0.05
N VAL A 278 47.78 6.58 -0.12
CA VAL A 278 47.65 7.93 -0.68
C VAL A 278 48.23 8.99 0.26
N GLN A 279 47.94 8.91 1.56
CA GLN A 279 48.46 9.85 2.56
C GLN A 279 49.99 9.83 2.62
N HIS A 280 50.59 8.64 2.57
CA HIS A 280 52.05 8.50 2.51
C HIS A 280 52.63 9.04 1.19
N GLY A 281 51.97 8.78 0.04
CA GLY A 281 52.38 9.38 -1.24
C GLY A 281 52.31 10.92 -1.23
N ALA A 282 51.26 11.49 -0.66
CA ALA A 282 51.12 12.94 -0.48
C ALA A 282 52.20 13.50 0.47
N SER A 283 52.52 12.78 1.56
CA SER A 283 53.60 13.16 2.49
C SER A 283 54.99 13.18 1.83
N HIS A 284 55.17 12.35 0.80
CA HIS A 284 56.37 12.28 -0.03
C HIS A 284 56.36 13.26 -1.21
N GLY A 285 55.42 14.22 -1.21
CA GLY A 285 55.38 15.32 -2.19
C GLY A 285 54.75 14.98 -3.54
N VAL A 286 54.16 13.78 -3.71
CA VAL A 286 53.56 13.39 -5.00
C VAL A 286 52.30 14.21 -5.28
N PRO A 287 52.20 14.92 -6.42
CA PRO A 287 51.05 15.76 -6.75
C PRO A 287 49.82 14.95 -7.20
N ASP A 288 48.65 15.60 -7.26
CA ASP A 288 47.38 15.06 -7.75
C ASP A 288 46.84 13.83 -6.99
N LEU A 289 47.19 13.73 -5.70
CA LEU A 289 46.72 12.68 -4.78
C LEU A 289 45.65 13.16 -3.79
N ASP A 290 45.53 14.47 -3.56
CA ASP A 290 44.63 15.05 -2.56
C ASP A 290 43.15 14.70 -2.82
N GLU A 291 42.69 14.80 -4.06
CA GLU A 291 41.29 14.51 -4.43
C GLU A 291 40.92 13.04 -4.21
N LEU A 292 41.86 12.14 -4.52
CA LEU A 292 41.68 10.71 -4.26
C LEU A 292 41.70 10.41 -2.76
N GLY A 293 42.57 11.06 -2.00
CA GLY A 293 42.62 10.92 -0.54
C GLY A 293 41.33 11.39 0.13
N GLU A 294 40.78 12.52 -0.32
CA GLU A 294 39.46 13.00 0.10
C GLU A 294 38.34 11.99 -0.25
N GLU A 295 38.33 11.44 -1.47
CA GLU A 295 37.33 10.44 -1.88
C GLU A 295 37.39 9.17 -1.04
N LEU A 296 38.59 8.64 -0.83
CA LEU A 296 38.80 7.45 0.00
C LEU A 296 38.43 7.72 1.45
N SER A 297 38.71 8.90 1.99
CA SER A 297 38.31 9.27 3.33
C SER A 297 36.78 9.30 3.49
N LEU A 298 36.07 9.90 2.53
CA LEU A 298 34.60 9.94 2.53
C LEU A 298 33.99 8.54 2.36
N LEU A 299 34.52 7.74 1.43
CA LEU A 299 34.08 6.37 1.21
C LEU A 299 34.35 5.49 2.44
N SER A 300 35.49 5.67 3.11
CA SER A 300 35.81 4.98 4.37
C SER A 300 34.78 5.25 5.46
N ARG A 301 34.32 6.51 5.60
CA ARG A 301 33.21 6.85 6.51
C ARG A 301 31.91 6.17 6.12
N LEU A 302 31.62 6.00 4.83
CA LEU A 302 30.42 5.29 4.39
C LEU A 302 30.51 3.81 4.73
N VAL A 303 31.66 3.16 4.52
CA VAL A 303 31.80 1.73 4.75
C VAL A 303 31.89 1.38 6.24
N TYR A 304 32.65 2.15 7.04
CA TYR A 304 32.93 1.79 8.42
C TYR A 304 32.09 2.58 9.46
N ASP A 305 31.80 3.86 9.22
CA ASP A 305 31.12 4.71 10.22
C ASP A 305 29.59 4.74 10.07
N SER A 306 29.06 4.39 8.89
CA SER A 306 27.61 4.43 8.63
C SER A 306 26.87 3.27 9.31
N PRO A 307 25.58 3.48 9.67
CA PRO A 307 24.77 2.42 10.26
C PRO A 307 24.69 1.21 9.31
N GLN A 308 25.03 0.04 9.83
CA GLN A 308 25.00 -1.20 9.06
C GLN A 308 23.62 -1.87 9.13
N PRO A 309 23.21 -2.61 8.09
CA PRO A 309 21.96 -3.36 8.13
C PRO A 309 21.99 -4.40 9.26
N HIS A 310 20.84 -4.61 9.90
CA HIS A 310 20.69 -5.63 10.94
C HIS A 310 20.86 -7.06 10.40
N GLU A 311 20.62 -7.27 9.11
CA GLU A 311 20.81 -8.55 8.44
C GLU A 311 22.00 -8.49 7.48
N PRO A 312 22.95 -9.45 7.57
CA PRO A 312 24.14 -9.48 6.71
C PRO A 312 23.83 -9.82 5.24
N GLN A 313 22.57 -10.14 4.89
CA GLN A 313 22.16 -10.38 3.50
C GLN A 313 21.87 -9.06 2.75
N ASP A 314 21.59 -7.98 3.48
CA ASP A 314 21.32 -6.65 2.92
C ASP A 314 22.58 -5.78 2.84
N SER A 315 23.75 -6.31 3.25
CA SER A 315 25.02 -5.59 3.19
C SER A 315 25.38 -5.30 1.74
N GLN A 316 25.49 -4.01 1.41
CA GLN A 316 25.84 -3.57 0.06
C GLN A 316 27.36 -3.55 -0.12
N ASP A 317 27.83 -4.15 -1.21
CA ASP A 317 29.23 -4.04 -1.60
C ASP A 317 29.52 -2.61 -2.11
N TRP A 318 30.44 -1.94 -1.44
CA TRP A 318 30.92 -0.61 -1.80
C TRP A 318 32.24 -0.72 -2.57
N THR A 319 32.26 -0.16 -3.78
CA THR A 319 33.47 -0.09 -4.60
C THR A 319 33.74 1.36 -5.00
N LEU A 320 35.01 1.70 -5.24
CA LEU A 320 35.40 3.04 -5.68
C LEU A 320 34.72 3.43 -7.01
N SER A 321 34.59 2.47 -7.93
CA SER A 321 33.90 2.68 -9.21
C SER A 321 32.41 3.03 -9.05
N ARG A 322 31.72 2.38 -8.11
CA ARG A 322 30.33 2.68 -7.78
C ARG A 322 30.23 4.06 -7.15
N TRP A 323 31.07 4.36 -6.16
CA TRP A 323 31.13 5.66 -5.50
C TRP A 323 31.30 6.82 -6.49
N GLN A 324 32.23 6.70 -7.43
CA GLN A 324 32.48 7.73 -8.46
C GLN A 324 31.34 7.90 -9.47
N SER A 325 30.51 6.87 -9.66
CA SER A 325 29.35 6.93 -10.55
C SER A 325 28.10 7.56 -9.92
N MET A 326 28.06 7.64 -8.58
CA MET A 326 26.89 8.10 -7.85
C MET A 326 26.71 9.61 -7.93
N GLN A 327 25.45 10.03 -7.98
CA GLN A 327 25.12 11.44 -7.85
C GLN A 327 25.22 11.88 -6.38
N PRO A 328 25.53 13.16 -6.09
CA PRO A 328 25.64 13.64 -4.71
C PRO A 328 24.41 13.35 -3.83
N ALA A 329 23.20 13.41 -4.39
CA ALA A 329 21.98 13.08 -3.66
C ALA A 329 21.88 11.58 -3.29
N GLU A 330 22.38 10.70 -4.16
CA GLU A 330 22.42 9.25 -3.90
C GLU A 330 23.41 8.91 -2.79
N VAL A 331 24.53 9.66 -2.70
CA VAL A 331 25.52 9.50 -1.64
C VAL A 331 24.93 9.90 -0.28
N VAL A 332 24.17 11.00 -0.22
CA VAL A 332 23.44 11.39 1.01
C VAL A 332 22.45 10.30 1.41
N GLY A 333 21.70 9.76 0.45
CA GLY A 333 20.81 8.62 0.68
C GLY A 333 21.54 7.38 1.19
N ALA A 334 22.73 7.09 0.67
CA ALA A 334 23.55 5.95 1.09
C ALA A 334 24.04 6.08 2.54
N TYR A 335 24.49 7.26 2.97
CA TYR A 335 24.89 7.50 4.36
C TYR A 335 23.76 7.29 5.37
N LEU A 336 22.52 7.51 4.95
CA LEU A 336 21.34 7.48 5.82
C LEU A 336 20.42 6.27 5.58
N ALA A 337 20.80 5.34 4.70
CA ALA A 337 19.95 4.24 4.24
C ALA A 337 19.45 3.33 5.38
N HIS A 338 20.25 3.18 6.44
CA HIS A 338 19.93 2.37 7.61
C HIS A 338 19.82 3.20 8.90
N SER A 339 19.71 4.53 8.78
CA SER A 339 19.49 5.39 9.95
C SER A 339 18.09 5.21 10.52
N SER A 340 17.99 5.10 11.84
CA SER A 340 16.71 5.08 12.54
C SER A 340 16.27 6.51 12.91
N PRO A 341 14.99 6.73 13.30
CA PRO A 341 14.54 8.05 13.77
C PRO A 341 15.38 8.59 14.93
N GLU A 342 15.98 7.73 15.77
CA GLU A 342 16.79 8.18 16.92
C GLU A 342 18.22 8.57 16.52
N THR A 343 18.78 7.96 15.47
CA THR A 343 20.18 8.17 15.07
C THR A 343 20.33 9.18 13.94
N VAL A 344 19.31 9.36 13.10
CA VAL A 344 19.40 10.14 11.86
C VAL A 344 19.95 11.56 12.06
N ALA A 345 19.56 12.25 13.14
CA ALA A 345 20.05 13.59 13.42
C ALA A 345 21.57 13.61 13.69
N LYS A 346 22.07 12.61 14.42
CA LYS A 346 23.51 12.45 14.69
C LYS A 346 24.25 12.04 13.42
N ASP A 347 23.67 11.13 12.63
CA ASP A 347 24.25 10.64 11.38
C ASP A 347 24.36 11.76 10.33
N ILE A 348 23.36 12.63 10.21
CA ILE A 348 23.42 13.82 9.35
C ILE A 348 24.60 14.71 9.76
N THR A 349 24.74 15.00 11.06
CA THR A 349 25.78 15.89 11.56
C THR A 349 27.18 15.28 11.43
N ARG A 350 27.31 13.96 11.64
CA ARG A 350 28.58 13.23 11.65
C ARG A 350 29.05 12.79 10.26
N LEU A 351 28.14 12.45 9.35
CA LEU A 351 28.45 11.83 8.06
C LEU A 351 28.09 12.74 6.88
N VAL A 352 26.87 13.26 6.85
CA VAL A 352 26.36 14.04 5.70
C VAL A 352 26.95 15.45 5.66
N MET A 353 26.98 16.18 6.78
CA MET A 353 27.50 17.55 6.81
C MET A 353 28.97 17.64 6.37
N PRO A 354 29.90 16.80 6.86
CA PRO A 354 31.28 16.77 6.35
C PRO A 354 31.35 16.50 4.85
N TYR A 355 30.54 15.57 4.32
CA TYR A 355 30.48 15.30 2.88
C TYR A 355 30.03 16.53 2.08
N LEU A 356 28.98 17.22 2.52
CA LEU A 356 28.47 18.43 1.85
C LEU A 356 29.48 19.58 1.86
N PHE A 357 30.22 19.78 2.96
CA PHE A 357 31.29 20.79 3.04
C PHE A 357 32.45 20.46 2.09
N VAL A 358 32.81 19.18 1.93
CA VAL A 358 33.84 18.79 0.95
C VAL A 358 33.37 19.07 -0.47
N LEU A 359 32.10 18.81 -0.80
CA LEU A 359 31.55 19.15 -2.12
C LEU A 359 31.56 20.66 -2.40
N GLU A 360 31.19 21.48 -1.41
CA GLU A 360 31.26 22.95 -1.50
C GLU A 360 32.71 23.40 -1.74
N ALA A 361 33.66 22.92 -0.93
CA ALA A 361 35.08 23.24 -1.07
C ALA A 361 35.65 22.80 -2.43
N ARG A 362 35.22 21.65 -2.96
CA ARG A 362 35.59 21.18 -4.32
C ARG A 362 35.07 22.13 -5.40
N ALA A 363 33.81 22.57 -5.28
CA ALA A 363 33.21 23.50 -6.22
C ALA A 363 33.94 24.87 -6.21
N GLU A 364 34.35 25.34 -5.03
CA GLU A 364 35.18 26.54 -4.87
C GLU A 364 36.56 26.37 -5.53
N ARG A 365 37.26 25.26 -5.28
CA ARG A 365 38.56 24.95 -5.91
C ARG A 365 38.45 24.87 -7.44
N ALA A 366 37.34 24.35 -7.97
CA ALA A 366 37.07 24.27 -9.41
C ALA A 366 36.66 25.63 -10.04
N GLY A 367 36.52 26.70 -9.24
CA GLY A 367 36.19 28.05 -9.71
C GLY A 367 34.69 28.32 -9.90
N ASN A 368 33.82 27.42 -9.44
CA ASN A 368 32.36 27.54 -9.51
C ASN A 368 31.74 27.46 -8.10
N PRO A 369 31.88 28.50 -7.25
CA PRO A 369 31.34 28.47 -5.89
C PRO A 369 29.81 28.42 -5.90
N ASP A 370 29.23 27.40 -5.26
CA ASP A 370 27.78 27.27 -5.04
C ASP A 370 27.48 27.12 -3.53
N PRO A 371 27.32 28.24 -2.79
CA PRO A 371 27.05 28.21 -1.36
C PRO A 371 25.66 27.64 -1.01
N GLY A 372 24.78 27.45 -2.01
CA GLY A 372 23.45 26.86 -1.82
C GLY A 372 23.44 25.33 -1.94
N LEU A 373 24.54 24.71 -2.37
CA LEU A 373 24.63 23.27 -2.65
C LEU A 373 24.35 22.41 -1.40
N PRO A 374 24.96 22.66 -0.22
CA PRO A 374 24.70 21.86 0.98
C PRO A 374 23.23 21.90 1.39
N THR A 375 22.64 23.10 1.39
CA THR A 375 21.24 23.32 1.76
C THR A 375 20.30 22.62 0.80
N ARG A 376 20.55 22.71 -0.51
CA ARG A 376 19.71 22.08 -1.53
C ARG A 376 19.72 20.55 -1.41
N LEU A 377 20.89 19.92 -1.32
CA LEU A 377 21.00 18.46 -1.21
C LEU A 377 20.38 17.92 0.08
N LEU A 378 20.54 18.63 1.20
CA LEU A 378 19.91 18.26 2.45
C LEU A 378 18.37 18.38 2.37
N TYR A 379 17.87 19.46 1.79
CA TYR A 379 16.42 19.68 1.65
C TYR A 379 15.80 18.66 0.68
N ASP A 380 16.47 18.35 -0.42
CA ASP A 380 16.05 17.31 -1.36
C ASP A 380 15.92 15.95 -0.66
N TYR A 381 16.85 15.60 0.23
CA TYR A 381 16.75 14.39 1.05
C TYR A 381 15.53 14.43 1.99
N ILE A 382 15.36 15.51 2.76
CA ILE A 382 14.25 15.67 3.71
C ILE A 382 12.89 15.55 3.01
N LEU A 383 12.76 16.10 1.81
CA LEU A 383 11.54 16.05 1.00
C LEU A 383 11.24 14.63 0.46
N SER A 384 12.24 13.77 0.35
CA SER A 384 12.10 12.38 -0.11
C SER A 384 11.99 11.35 1.03
N ALA A 385 12.33 11.75 2.26
CA ALA A 385 12.41 10.86 3.41
C ALA A 385 11.03 10.48 3.96
N PRO A 386 10.90 9.31 4.63
CA PRO A 386 9.65 8.92 5.28
C PRO A 386 9.33 9.83 6.49
N LEU A 387 8.05 9.92 6.85
CA LEU A 387 7.57 10.83 7.91
C LEU A 387 8.26 10.64 9.27
N PRO A 388 8.50 9.41 9.79
CA PRO A 388 9.17 9.24 11.08
C PRO A 388 10.60 9.78 11.11
N ILE A 389 11.35 9.59 10.01
CA ILE A 389 12.72 10.12 9.88
C ILE A 389 12.67 11.65 9.78
N THR A 390 11.72 12.16 8.99
CA THR A 390 11.49 13.60 8.82
C THR A 390 11.15 14.28 10.15
N ALA A 391 10.31 13.65 10.99
CA ALA A 391 9.97 14.14 12.32
C ALA A 391 11.20 14.28 13.22
N ALA A 392 12.08 13.28 13.24
CA ALA A 392 13.32 13.34 14.01
C ALA A 392 14.26 14.48 13.56
N ILE A 393 14.32 14.75 12.25
CA ILE A 393 15.11 15.87 11.71
C ILE A 393 14.53 17.21 12.17
N PHE A 394 13.20 17.34 12.19
CA PHE A 394 12.52 18.54 12.71
C PHE A 394 12.67 18.70 14.22
N GLU A 395 12.63 17.61 14.99
CA GLU A 395 12.90 17.64 16.44
C GLU A 395 14.32 18.13 16.75
N ALA A 396 15.30 17.74 15.95
CA ALA A 396 16.68 18.24 16.01
C ALA A 396 16.86 19.66 15.42
N SER A 397 15.81 20.24 14.84
CA SER A 397 15.82 21.59 14.24
C SER A 397 14.90 22.58 14.97
N LYS A 398 14.44 22.25 16.18
CA LYS A 398 13.56 23.11 16.99
C LYS A 398 14.15 24.50 17.20
N ALA A 399 13.29 25.52 17.09
CA ALA A 399 13.66 26.92 17.34
C ALA A 399 14.11 27.22 18.78
N THR A 400 13.89 26.29 19.72
CA THR A 400 14.37 26.37 21.11
C THR A 400 15.83 25.96 21.28
N LEU A 401 16.39 25.22 20.31
CA LEU A 401 17.78 24.75 20.36
C LEU A 401 18.75 25.85 19.93
N PRO A 402 20.01 25.87 20.42
CA PRO A 402 21.05 26.75 19.90
C PRO A 402 21.31 26.50 18.41
N VAL A 403 21.52 27.58 17.64
CA VAL A 403 21.70 27.51 16.17
C VAL A 403 22.81 26.55 15.73
N THR A 404 23.85 26.38 16.55
CA THR A 404 24.97 25.47 16.28
C THR A 404 24.60 23.99 16.30
N HIS A 405 23.54 23.62 17.03
CA HIS A 405 23.08 22.24 17.17
C HIS A 405 21.93 21.92 16.21
N ARG A 406 21.40 22.93 15.50
CA ARG A 406 20.30 22.73 14.55
C ARG A 406 20.83 22.19 13.23
N ILE A 407 20.11 21.22 12.68
CA ILE A 407 20.36 20.71 11.33
C ILE A 407 19.92 21.76 10.31
N ILE A 408 18.70 22.28 10.44
CA ILE A 408 18.20 23.39 9.64
C ILE A 408 18.35 24.68 10.45
N ARG A 409 19.15 25.63 9.95
CA ARG A 409 19.49 26.86 10.69
C ARG A 409 18.40 27.93 10.60
N ASN A 410 17.66 27.99 9.49
CA ASN A 410 16.67 29.03 9.22
C ASN A 410 15.27 28.55 9.63
N ASP A 411 14.61 29.30 10.51
CA ASP A 411 13.27 28.98 11.02
C ASP A 411 12.20 29.04 9.91
N GLU A 412 12.33 29.94 8.93
CA GLU A 412 11.41 29.99 7.80
C GLU A 412 11.51 28.75 6.90
N ASP A 413 12.72 28.22 6.70
CA ASP A 413 12.92 27.03 5.88
C ASP A 413 12.38 25.78 6.58
N VAL A 414 12.47 25.72 7.92
CA VAL A 414 11.82 24.68 8.74
C VAL A 414 10.31 24.65 8.46
N ALA A 415 9.64 25.81 8.50
CA ALA A 415 8.21 25.89 8.23
C ALA A 415 7.85 25.52 6.78
N ARG A 416 8.62 26.01 5.79
CA ARG A 416 8.40 25.68 4.36
C ARG A 416 8.58 24.18 4.09
N LEU A 417 9.61 23.56 4.66
CA LEU A 417 9.88 22.13 4.54
C LEU A 417 8.78 21.31 5.21
N ALA A 418 8.35 21.69 6.42
CA ALA A 418 7.30 20.98 7.12
C ALA A 418 5.97 21.03 6.36
N LEU A 419 5.58 22.21 5.85
CA LEU A 419 4.38 22.36 5.01
C LEU A 419 4.47 21.48 3.75
N ALA A 420 5.62 21.48 3.06
CA ALA A 420 5.84 20.67 1.86
C ALA A 420 5.78 19.15 2.16
N CYS A 421 6.41 18.68 3.23
CA CYS A 421 6.40 17.27 3.62
C CYS A 421 5.02 16.80 4.10
N LEU A 422 4.33 17.60 4.91
CA LEU A 422 3.02 17.23 5.48
C LEU A 422 1.92 17.20 4.40
N TYR A 423 1.79 18.24 3.58
CA TYR A 423 0.83 18.23 2.46
C TYR A 423 1.24 17.31 1.31
N GLY A 424 2.53 16.98 1.22
CA GLY A 424 3.08 16.03 0.26
C GLY A 424 2.91 14.56 0.66
N SER A 425 2.54 14.27 1.91
CA SER A 425 2.34 12.90 2.40
C SER A 425 0.96 12.33 2.04
N ASP A 426 0.94 11.02 1.75
CA ASP A 426 -0.28 10.22 1.54
C ASP A 426 -0.71 9.44 2.79
N SER A 427 0.05 9.55 3.88
CA SER A 427 -0.24 8.83 5.13
C SER A 427 -1.57 9.30 5.73
N CYS A 428 -2.41 8.35 6.14
CA CYS A 428 -3.73 8.60 6.74
C CYS A 428 -3.79 8.10 8.20
N THR A 429 -2.68 7.58 8.73
CA THR A 429 -2.62 6.88 10.02
C THR A 429 -1.62 7.49 10.99
N GLU A 430 -0.54 8.10 10.49
CA GLU A 430 0.58 8.62 11.29
C GLU A 430 0.32 10.04 11.83
N TRP A 431 -0.88 10.27 12.39
CA TRP A 431 -1.30 11.58 12.91
C TRP A 431 -0.41 12.07 14.06
N SER A 432 0.01 11.18 14.96
CA SER A 432 0.92 11.53 16.06
C SER A 432 2.27 12.06 15.57
N THR A 433 2.81 11.46 14.52
CA THR A 433 4.07 11.90 13.89
C THR A 433 3.90 13.25 13.21
N MET A 434 2.78 13.48 12.50
CA MET A 434 2.48 14.77 11.88
C MET A 434 2.30 15.88 12.92
N SER A 435 1.63 15.59 14.03
CA SER A 435 1.50 16.54 15.14
C SER A 435 2.85 16.82 15.82
N SER A 436 3.73 15.82 15.99
CA SER A 436 5.09 16.05 16.49
C SER A 436 5.88 16.99 15.57
N ILE A 437 5.77 16.82 14.23
CA ILE A 437 6.38 17.74 13.26
C ILE A 437 5.85 19.17 13.47
N PHE A 438 4.54 19.32 13.65
CA PHE A 438 3.91 20.63 13.89
C PHE A 438 4.37 21.28 15.20
N GLU A 439 4.48 20.51 16.29
CA GLU A 439 4.99 20.99 17.58
C GLU A 439 6.45 21.49 17.53
N CYS A 440 7.22 21.07 16.52
CA CYS A 440 8.60 21.51 16.33
C CYS A 440 8.72 22.87 15.62
N LEU A 441 7.61 23.41 15.08
CA LEU A 441 7.63 24.60 14.23
C LEU A 441 7.76 25.90 15.05
N PRO A 442 8.41 26.92 14.48
CA PRO A 442 8.56 28.21 15.14
C PRO A 442 7.21 28.93 15.30
N ALA A 443 6.97 29.51 16.48
CA ALA A 443 5.87 30.44 16.70
C ALA A 443 6.36 31.87 16.51
N TRP A 444 5.75 32.62 15.59
CA TRP A 444 6.08 34.02 15.35
C TRP A 444 5.05 34.96 15.96
N GLU A 445 5.48 35.90 16.80
CA GLU A 445 4.63 36.97 17.30
C GLU A 445 4.50 38.08 16.24
N ILE A 446 3.46 38.00 15.41
CA ILE A 446 3.21 38.98 14.36
C ILE A 446 2.36 40.13 14.90
N LYS A 447 2.78 41.37 14.60
CA LYS A 447 2.04 42.57 15.01
C LYS A 447 0.77 42.70 14.15
N PRO A 448 -0.41 42.91 14.75
CA PRO A 448 -1.66 43.06 14.01
C PRO A 448 -1.63 44.36 13.20
N GLY A 449 -1.50 44.25 11.87
CA GLY A 449 -1.46 45.41 10.98
C GLY A 449 -1.18 45.15 9.49
N THR A 450 -0.88 43.91 9.08
CA THR A 450 -0.59 43.53 7.69
C THR A 450 -1.68 42.61 7.12
N GLU A 451 -2.90 43.12 6.95
CA GLU A 451 -4.02 42.35 6.39
C GLU A 451 -3.76 41.91 4.93
N ASP A 452 -3.06 42.73 4.14
CA ASP A 452 -2.75 42.44 2.73
C ASP A 452 -1.85 41.19 2.52
N GLU A 453 -0.99 40.85 3.48
CA GLU A 453 -0.06 39.70 3.40
C GLU A 453 -0.72 38.38 3.85
N ALA A 454 -1.83 38.45 4.61
CA ALA A 454 -2.61 37.28 5.01
C ALA A 454 -3.43 36.73 3.83
N ASP A 455 -3.91 37.62 2.96
CA ASP A 455 -4.61 37.26 1.73
C ASP A 455 -3.73 36.46 0.75
N GLU A 456 -2.40 36.67 0.77
CA GLU A 456 -1.44 35.91 -0.05
C GLU A 456 -1.33 34.44 0.40
N ALA A 457 -1.43 34.16 1.71
CA ALA A 457 -1.45 32.79 2.23
C ALA A 457 -2.73 32.06 1.80
N ASP A 458 -3.87 32.71 1.96
CA ASP A 458 -5.16 32.12 1.59
C ASP A 458 -5.22 31.88 0.06
N ALA A 459 -4.69 32.81 -0.76
CA ALA A 459 -4.55 32.64 -2.21
C ALA A 459 -3.59 31.50 -2.59
N THR A 460 -2.46 31.35 -1.91
CA THR A 460 -1.52 30.25 -2.18
C THR A 460 -2.11 28.90 -1.80
N ILE A 461 -2.80 28.77 -0.67
CA ILE A 461 -3.51 27.55 -0.27
C ILE A 461 -4.61 27.17 -1.28
N ILE A 462 -5.36 28.15 -1.80
CA ILE A 462 -6.35 27.92 -2.86
C ILE A 462 -5.66 27.45 -4.16
N SER A 463 -4.55 28.09 -4.55
CA SER A 463 -3.79 27.70 -5.75
C SER A 463 -3.20 26.29 -5.61
N LEU A 464 -2.73 25.93 -4.41
CA LEU A 464 -2.25 24.60 -4.06
C LEU A 464 -3.36 23.57 -4.15
N GLY A 465 -4.58 23.88 -3.69
CA GLY A 465 -5.75 23.00 -3.86
C GLY A 465 -5.99 22.61 -5.32
N THR A 466 -5.87 23.57 -6.25
CA THR A 466 -5.99 23.28 -7.69
C THR A 466 -4.79 22.52 -8.27
N PHE A 467 -3.58 22.79 -7.77
CA PHE A 467 -2.36 22.17 -8.24
C PHE A 467 -2.20 20.72 -7.77
N VAL A 468 -2.65 20.43 -6.54
CA VAL A 468 -2.57 19.11 -5.91
C VAL A 468 -3.70 18.18 -6.37
N ALA A 469 -4.70 18.69 -7.09
CA ALA A 469 -5.74 17.86 -7.69
C ALA A 469 -5.13 16.94 -8.79
N PRO A 470 -5.39 15.62 -8.75
CA PRO A 470 -4.81 14.69 -9.71
C PRO A 470 -5.24 15.04 -11.13
N SER A 471 -4.27 15.19 -12.03
CA SER A 471 -4.49 15.54 -13.44
C SER A 471 -3.93 14.45 -14.35
N THR A 472 -4.44 14.37 -15.58
CA THR A 472 -3.99 13.40 -16.59
C THR A 472 -2.48 13.46 -16.89
N THR A 473 -1.83 14.60 -16.62
CA THR A 473 -0.39 14.80 -16.80
C THR A 473 0.44 14.59 -15.51
N ARG A 474 -0.20 14.59 -14.34
CA ARG A 474 0.45 14.44 -13.02
C ARG A 474 -0.47 13.70 -12.06
N PRO A 475 -0.27 12.38 -11.86
CA PRO A 475 -1.07 11.60 -10.92
C PRO A 475 -0.73 11.91 -9.45
N GLN A 476 0.50 12.36 -9.16
CA GLN A 476 0.99 12.65 -7.81
C GLN A 476 1.80 13.94 -7.79
N CYS A 477 1.63 14.74 -6.74
CA CYS A 477 2.40 15.94 -6.47
C CYS A 477 3.52 15.58 -5.48
N SER A 478 4.78 15.81 -5.84
CA SER A 478 5.91 15.52 -4.94
C SER A 478 6.06 16.61 -3.88
N PRO A 479 6.60 16.32 -2.68
CA PRO A 479 6.94 17.34 -1.69
C PRO A 479 7.87 18.42 -2.28
N SER A 480 8.77 18.05 -3.19
CA SER A 480 9.65 18.99 -3.91
C SER A 480 8.90 19.97 -4.80
N ASP A 481 7.80 19.56 -5.43
CA ASP A 481 6.95 20.47 -6.20
C ASP A 481 6.23 21.46 -5.27
N LEU A 482 5.78 21.01 -4.10
CA LEU A 482 5.11 21.87 -3.10
C LEU A 482 6.07 22.90 -2.50
N MET A 483 7.34 22.53 -2.31
CA MET A 483 8.38 23.45 -1.85
C MET A 483 8.51 24.69 -2.74
N LEU A 484 8.32 24.55 -4.06
CA LEU A 484 8.37 25.68 -4.99
C LEU A 484 7.27 26.73 -4.72
N PHE A 485 6.12 26.32 -4.18
CA PHE A 485 5.02 27.22 -3.82
C PHE A 485 5.22 27.91 -2.47
N PHE A 486 5.87 27.24 -1.50
CA PHE A 486 6.12 27.81 -0.18
C PHE A 486 7.38 28.69 -0.11
N LYS A 487 8.36 28.48 -1.00
CA LYS A 487 9.58 29.30 -1.08
C LYS A 487 9.37 30.81 -1.22
N PRO A 488 8.44 31.33 -2.07
CA PRO A 488 8.22 32.76 -2.20
C PRO A 488 7.43 33.40 -1.06
N LEU A 489 6.86 32.62 -0.14
CA LEU A 489 5.98 33.16 0.90
C LEU A 489 6.75 33.94 1.98
N PRO A 490 6.29 35.16 2.34
CA PRO A 490 6.84 35.92 3.44
C PRO A 490 6.42 35.34 4.80
N LEU A 491 7.07 35.80 5.87
CA LEU A 491 6.89 35.31 7.24
C LEU A 491 5.43 35.32 7.72
N VAL A 492 4.68 36.39 7.40
CA VAL A 492 3.27 36.56 7.81
C VAL A 492 2.37 35.55 7.09
N SER A 493 2.62 35.29 5.82
CA SER A 493 1.86 34.28 5.08
C SER A 493 2.22 32.86 5.53
N LEU A 494 3.47 32.62 5.94
CA LEU A 494 3.89 31.34 6.51
C LEU A 494 3.21 31.07 7.84
N SER A 495 3.13 32.04 8.75
CA SER A 495 2.40 31.86 10.01
C SER A 495 0.93 31.53 9.78
N ARG A 496 0.29 32.23 8.82
CA ARG A 496 -1.09 31.98 8.44
C ARG A 496 -1.28 30.56 7.87
N ALA A 497 -0.32 30.09 7.07
CA ALA A 497 -0.31 28.71 6.56
C ALA A 497 -0.13 27.66 7.68
N LEU A 498 0.62 27.98 8.74
CA LEU A 498 0.73 27.13 9.93
C LEU A 498 -0.58 27.09 10.73
N ASP A 499 -1.27 28.22 10.90
CA ASP A 499 -2.60 28.25 11.53
C ASP A 499 -3.62 27.39 10.75
N ILE A 500 -3.56 27.43 9.42
CA ILE A 500 -4.39 26.58 8.54
C ILE A 500 -4.03 25.10 8.71
N LEU A 501 -2.74 24.79 8.77
CA LEU A 501 -2.26 23.43 8.97
C LEU A 501 -2.74 22.85 10.31
N ASP A 502 -2.74 23.64 11.38
CA ASP A 502 -3.25 23.23 12.71
C ASP A 502 -4.72 22.79 12.62
N VAL A 503 -5.56 23.62 11.99
CA VAL A 503 -6.98 23.29 11.75
C VAL A 503 -7.14 22.03 10.89
N HIS A 504 -6.28 21.82 9.89
CA HIS A 504 -6.31 20.61 9.07
C HIS A 504 -5.86 19.35 9.83
N LEU A 505 -4.84 19.45 10.68
CA LEU A 505 -4.37 18.35 11.53
C LEU A 505 -5.46 17.95 12.54
N GLU A 506 -6.05 18.91 13.24
CA GLU A 506 -7.16 18.66 14.16
C GLU A 506 -8.36 18.04 13.42
N SER A 507 -8.72 18.59 12.27
CA SER A 507 -9.81 18.05 11.45
C SER A 507 -9.52 16.63 10.96
N GLY A 508 -8.27 16.34 10.60
CA GLY A 508 -7.80 15.05 10.15
C GLY A 508 -7.80 13.99 11.25
N GLU A 509 -7.38 14.34 12.46
CA GLU A 509 -7.46 13.46 13.62
C GLU A 509 -8.91 13.09 13.96
N ILE A 510 -9.82 14.09 13.93
CA ILE A 510 -11.26 13.84 14.10
C ILE A 510 -11.77 12.85 13.04
N LEU A 511 -11.47 13.09 11.77
CA LEU A 511 -11.89 12.19 10.67
C LEU A 511 -11.32 10.77 10.82
N SER A 512 -10.07 10.65 11.26
CA SER A 512 -9.41 9.37 11.52
C SER A 512 -10.08 8.60 12.66
N ARG A 513 -10.42 9.28 13.76
CA ARG A 513 -11.12 8.68 14.91
C ARG A 513 -12.48 8.07 14.54
N TRP A 514 -13.14 8.62 13.51
CA TRP A 514 -14.42 8.13 12.99
C TRP A 514 -14.27 7.23 11.75
N ASN A 515 -13.07 6.68 11.50
CA ASN A 515 -12.78 5.75 10.39
C ASN A 515 -13.07 6.31 8.99
N VAL A 516 -12.91 7.63 8.83
CA VAL A 516 -13.02 8.35 7.55
C VAL A 516 -11.75 9.17 7.32
N ALA A 517 -10.59 8.55 7.58
CA ALA A 517 -9.30 9.19 7.43
C ALA A 517 -9.09 9.77 6.02
N ALA A 518 -8.38 10.89 5.99
CA ALA A 518 -8.12 11.71 4.82
C ALA A 518 -6.66 12.13 4.84
N PRO A 519 -5.93 12.06 3.71
CA PRO A 519 -4.61 12.64 3.65
C PRO A 519 -4.73 14.17 3.71
N LEU A 520 -3.72 14.86 4.26
CA LEU A 520 -3.77 16.32 4.46
C LEU A 520 -4.02 17.09 3.15
N ARG A 521 -3.54 16.56 2.02
CA ARG A 521 -3.81 17.10 0.69
C ARG A 521 -5.29 17.23 0.34
N TRP A 522 -6.15 16.38 0.91
CA TRP A 522 -7.58 16.43 0.64
C TRP A 522 -8.21 17.71 1.18
N PHE A 523 -7.74 18.25 2.31
CA PHE A 523 -8.28 19.50 2.84
C PHE A 523 -8.06 20.66 1.86
N LEU A 524 -6.88 20.70 1.23
CA LEU A 524 -6.59 21.66 0.15
C LEU A 524 -7.51 21.49 -1.07
N GLN A 525 -7.73 20.26 -1.52
CA GLN A 525 -8.60 19.96 -2.67
C GLN A 525 -10.08 20.28 -2.38
N SER A 526 -10.52 19.96 -1.17
CA SER A 526 -11.91 20.09 -0.72
C SER A 526 -12.28 21.50 -0.29
N ALA A 527 -11.31 22.41 -0.12
CA ALA A 527 -11.53 23.76 0.40
C ALA A 527 -12.62 24.54 -0.34
N ASN A 528 -12.73 24.37 -1.67
CA ASN A 528 -13.72 25.00 -2.54
C ASN A 528 -14.75 24.03 -3.14
N ASP A 529 -14.79 22.76 -2.70
CA ASP A 529 -15.72 21.75 -3.21
C ASP A 529 -16.70 21.28 -2.13
N ALA A 530 -17.89 21.89 -2.12
CA ALA A 530 -18.97 21.51 -1.22
C ALA A 530 -19.51 20.09 -1.49
N GLY A 531 -19.32 19.54 -2.69
CA GLY A 531 -19.72 18.18 -3.05
C GLY A 531 -18.85 17.14 -2.34
N GLU A 532 -17.54 17.29 -2.42
CA GLU A 532 -16.57 16.42 -1.73
C GLU A 532 -16.69 16.49 -0.21
N GLN A 533 -16.84 17.70 0.36
CA GLN A 533 -17.10 17.89 1.79
C GLN A 533 -18.39 17.15 2.21
N ARG A 534 -19.49 17.31 1.46
CA ARG A 534 -20.76 16.62 1.72
C ARG A 534 -20.62 15.10 1.59
N ALA A 535 -19.90 14.60 0.59
CA ALA A 535 -19.67 13.17 0.40
C ALA A 535 -18.86 12.57 1.56
N ARG A 536 -17.87 13.30 2.09
CA ARG A 536 -17.09 12.84 3.25
C ARG A 536 -17.89 12.95 4.56
N ALA A 537 -18.69 13.99 4.75
CA ALA A 537 -19.63 14.09 5.88
C ALA A 537 -20.65 12.94 5.87
N ASN A 538 -21.20 12.58 4.71
CA ASN A 538 -22.08 11.42 4.56
C ASN A 538 -21.39 10.11 4.94
N ARG A 539 -20.13 9.92 4.51
CA ARG A 539 -19.33 8.75 4.89
C ARG A 539 -19.09 8.70 6.41
N MET A 540 -18.80 9.84 7.03
CA MET A 540 -18.62 9.97 8.48
C MET A 540 -19.89 9.62 9.24
N ALA A 541 -21.05 10.10 8.81
CA ALA A 541 -22.32 9.80 9.48
C ALA A 541 -22.76 8.33 9.32
N ARG A 542 -22.56 7.73 8.14
CA ARG A 542 -23.01 6.34 7.84
C ARG A 542 -22.07 5.25 8.38
N ARG A 543 -20.74 5.39 8.21
CA ARG A 543 -19.77 4.34 8.64
C ARG A 543 -19.69 4.20 10.16
N THR A 544 -19.82 5.33 10.84
CA THR A 544 -19.75 5.40 12.30
C THR A 544 -20.83 4.52 12.94
N GLY A 545 -22.07 4.53 12.42
CA GLY A 545 -23.14 3.65 12.91
C GLY A 545 -22.96 2.14 12.66
N ASN A 546 -21.95 1.74 11.88
CA ASN A 546 -21.76 0.35 11.43
C ASN A 546 -20.60 -0.35 12.13
N SER A 547 -19.65 0.41 12.69
CA SER A 547 -18.70 -0.12 13.65
C SER A 547 -19.50 -0.51 14.89
N GLY A 548 -19.85 -1.79 15.04
CA GLY A 548 -20.71 -2.33 16.11
C GLY A 548 -20.24 -2.07 17.55
N GLU A 549 -19.24 -1.20 17.73
CA GLU A 549 -18.83 -0.56 18.97
C GLU A 549 -19.80 0.53 19.42
N LEU A 550 -20.55 1.16 18.50
CA LEU A 550 -21.45 2.25 18.86
C LEU A 550 -22.81 1.79 19.33
N SER A 551 -22.96 1.71 20.64
CA SER A 551 -24.21 1.31 21.30
C SER A 551 -24.77 2.40 22.21
N GLY A 552 -24.03 3.49 22.43
CA GLY A 552 -24.37 4.53 23.39
C GLY A 552 -24.90 5.83 22.76
N ARG A 553 -25.87 6.46 23.43
CA ARG A 553 -26.32 7.83 23.12
C ARG A 553 -25.18 8.85 23.13
N ASP A 554 -24.25 8.71 24.08
CA ASP A 554 -23.13 9.63 24.29
C ASP A 554 -22.18 9.67 23.09
N GLU A 555 -22.00 8.54 22.40
CA GLU A 555 -21.14 8.45 21.23
C GLU A 555 -21.75 9.16 20.02
N TRP A 556 -23.07 9.07 19.84
CA TRP A 556 -23.80 9.82 18.82
C TRP A 556 -23.81 11.33 19.10
N GLU A 557 -23.92 11.74 20.37
CA GLU A 557 -23.78 13.15 20.76
C GLU A 557 -22.34 13.65 20.50
N TRP A 558 -21.34 12.81 20.76
CA TRP A 558 -19.94 13.13 20.50
C TRP A 558 -19.65 13.20 18.99
N LEU A 559 -20.24 12.33 18.16
CA LEU A 559 -20.17 12.41 16.70
C LEU A 559 -20.75 13.73 16.19
N LEU A 560 -21.95 14.10 16.66
CA LEU A 560 -22.59 15.36 16.29
C LEU A 560 -21.70 16.55 16.67
N GLU A 561 -21.12 16.55 17.87
CA GLU A 561 -20.19 17.60 18.30
C GLU A 561 -18.96 17.72 17.41
N ASN A 562 -18.35 16.60 17.03
CA ASN A 562 -17.22 16.60 16.10
C ASN A 562 -17.62 17.07 14.70
N MET A 563 -18.74 16.61 14.16
CA MET A 563 -19.25 17.08 12.86
C MET A 563 -19.56 18.57 12.88
N LEU A 564 -20.10 19.09 13.98
CA LEU A 564 -20.33 20.52 14.18
C LEU A 564 -19.02 21.31 14.32
N LYS A 565 -18.00 20.74 14.97
CA LYS A 565 -16.66 21.33 15.06
C LYS A 565 -16.00 21.45 13.68
N LEU A 566 -16.12 20.42 12.85
CA LEU A 566 -15.64 20.43 11.46
C LEU A 566 -16.40 21.42 10.56
N CYS A 567 -17.63 21.79 10.91
CA CYS A 567 -18.44 22.80 10.21
C CYS A 567 -18.14 24.23 10.70
N GLY A 568 -17.80 24.36 11.98
CA GLY A 568 -17.48 25.64 12.60
C GLY A 568 -16.20 26.27 12.06
N SER A 569 -16.10 27.58 12.25
CA SER A 569 -14.80 28.26 12.17
C SER A 569 -14.01 28.00 13.45
N SER A 570 -12.70 27.81 13.34
CA SER A 570 -11.80 27.74 14.49
C SER A 570 -11.80 29.07 15.27
N GLU A 571 -11.17 29.08 16.44
CA GLU A 571 -10.99 30.30 17.26
C GLU A 571 -10.29 31.44 16.50
N THR A 572 -9.52 31.10 15.47
CA THR A 572 -8.80 32.01 14.57
C THR A 572 -9.62 32.47 13.35
N GLY A 573 -10.90 32.09 13.27
CA GLY A 573 -11.80 32.46 12.17
C GLY A 573 -11.58 31.67 10.87
N LEU A 574 -10.68 30.67 10.89
CA LEU A 574 -10.42 29.79 9.76
C LEU A 574 -11.54 28.77 9.58
N LYS A 575 -11.84 28.43 8.34
CA LYS A 575 -12.82 27.40 8.01
C LYS A 575 -12.20 26.01 8.18
N SER A 576 -12.87 25.17 8.96
CA SER A 576 -12.51 23.75 9.12
C SER A 576 -12.91 22.92 7.90
N ALA A 577 -12.73 21.59 7.96
CA ALA A 577 -12.94 20.67 6.85
C ALA A 577 -14.32 20.74 6.15
N PHE A 578 -15.38 21.11 6.86
CA PHE A 578 -16.74 21.27 6.34
C PHE A 578 -17.19 22.73 6.32
N GLY A 579 -16.25 23.69 6.20
CA GLY A 579 -16.56 25.11 6.28
C GLY A 579 -17.41 25.69 5.14
N LEU A 580 -17.74 24.91 4.10
CA LEU A 580 -18.74 25.30 3.09
C LEU A 580 -20.15 24.79 3.40
N LEU A 581 -20.27 23.80 4.28
CA LEU A 581 -21.56 23.22 4.66
C LEU A 581 -22.17 24.05 5.79
N SER A 582 -23.48 24.27 5.73
CA SER A 582 -24.16 24.93 6.83
C SER A 582 -24.33 23.99 8.02
N ARG A 583 -24.46 24.55 9.22
CA ARG A 583 -24.76 23.77 10.44
C ARG A 583 -26.05 22.95 10.29
N GLU A 584 -27.03 23.47 9.57
CA GLU A 584 -28.29 22.78 9.26
C GLU A 584 -28.06 21.60 8.32
N GLU A 585 -27.25 21.78 7.27
CA GLU A 585 -26.91 20.71 6.33
C GLU A 585 -26.15 19.56 7.03
N VAL A 586 -25.16 19.88 7.85
CA VAL A 586 -24.39 18.88 8.61
C VAL A 586 -25.28 18.15 9.62
N SER A 587 -26.17 18.87 10.29
CA SER A 587 -27.18 18.28 11.18
C SER A 587 -28.15 17.36 10.42
N SER A 588 -28.53 17.72 9.19
CA SER A 588 -29.37 16.89 8.32
C SER A 588 -28.66 15.60 7.89
N ILE A 589 -27.38 15.69 7.55
CA ILE A 589 -26.53 14.57 7.14
C ILE A 589 -26.31 13.62 8.32
N PHE A 590 -26.01 14.17 9.50
CA PHE A 590 -25.92 13.40 10.75
C PHE A 590 -27.22 12.66 11.04
N PHE A 591 -28.36 13.35 10.98
CA PHE A 591 -29.67 12.74 11.25
C PHE A 591 -30.02 11.65 10.23
N ALA A 592 -29.76 11.88 8.94
CA ALA A 592 -29.93 10.87 7.91
C ALA A 592 -28.99 9.66 8.11
N GLY A 593 -27.74 9.89 8.52
CA GLY A 593 -26.77 8.85 8.86
C GLY A 593 -27.20 8.00 10.07
N LEU A 594 -27.67 8.65 11.13
CA LEU A 594 -28.20 8.00 12.33
C LEU A 594 -29.37 7.07 11.99
N LEU A 595 -30.32 7.54 11.17
CA LEU A 595 -31.47 6.72 10.73
C LEU A 595 -31.08 5.60 9.75
N SER A 596 -30.02 5.79 8.94
CA SER A 596 -29.55 4.80 7.96
C SER A 596 -28.52 3.81 8.50
N SER A 597 -28.10 3.92 9.77
CA SER A 597 -27.24 2.96 10.46
C SER A 597 -27.76 1.51 10.41
N GLY A 598 -29.07 1.32 10.21
CA GLY A 598 -29.69 0.00 10.02
C GLY A 598 -29.66 -0.56 8.59
N CYS A 599 -29.18 0.19 7.58
CA CYS A 599 -29.38 -0.15 6.15
C CYS A 599 -28.39 -1.18 5.56
N GLU A 600 -27.24 -1.47 6.17
CA GLU A 600 -26.15 -2.16 5.43
C GLU A 600 -26.06 -3.68 5.67
N LEU A 601 -25.84 -4.41 4.56
CA LEU A 601 -26.04 -5.84 4.32
C LEU A 601 -25.14 -6.82 5.13
N SER A 602 -24.25 -6.34 5.99
CA SER A 602 -23.17 -7.16 6.58
C SER A 602 -23.49 -7.76 7.96
N LEU A 603 -24.64 -7.44 8.54
CA LEU A 603 -25.03 -7.92 9.88
C LEU A 603 -26.12 -9.01 9.80
N VAL A 604 -26.13 -9.89 10.81
CA VAL A 604 -27.13 -10.96 10.93
C VAL A 604 -28.51 -10.32 11.18
N PRO A 605 -29.59 -10.71 10.47
CA PRO A 605 -30.89 -10.01 10.48
C PRO A 605 -31.47 -9.62 11.85
N PRO A 606 -31.41 -10.45 12.91
CA PRO A 606 -31.85 -10.06 14.26
C PRO A 606 -31.05 -8.92 14.89
N LEU A 607 -29.73 -8.85 14.66
CA LEU A 607 -28.88 -7.81 15.24
C LEU A 607 -29.11 -6.47 14.54
N GLN A 608 -29.28 -6.49 13.22
CA GLN A 608 -29.57 -5.33 12.38
C GLN A 608 -30.85 -4.60 12.82
N VAL A 609 -31.94 -5.35 13.06
CA VAL A 609 -33.21 -4.78 13.51
C VAL A 609 -33.09 -4.18 14.92
N LEU A 610 -32.32 -4.81 15.81
CA LEU A 610 -32.12 -4.29 17.17
C LEU A 610 -31.35 -2.96 17.17
N ILE A 611 -30.27 -2.87 16.40
CA ILE A 611 -29.46 -1.65 16.28
C ILE A 611 -30.28 -0.51 15.65
N GLY A 612 -31.04 -0.79 14.59
CA GLY A 612 -31.91 0.21 13.96
C GLY A 612 -32.98 0.76 14.91
N LEU A 613 -33.60 -0.09 15.72
CA LEU A 613 -34.59 0.34 16.73
C LEU A 613 -33.98 1.22 17.81
N VAL A 614 -32.78 0.88 18.30
CA VAL A 614 -32.05 1.71 19.27
C VAL A 614 -31.69 3.06 18.66
N ALA A 615 -31.24 3.09 17.39
CA ALA A 615 -30.93 4.32 16.68
C ALA A 615 -32.16 5.23 16.51
N PHE A 616 -33.34 4.68 16.24
CA PHE A 616 -34.59 5.44 16.15
C PHE A 616 -35.02 6.04 17.49
N ASP A 617 -34.82 5.29 18.59
CA ASP A 617 -35.13 5.79 19.94
C ASP A 617 -34.17 6.93 20.34
N ILE A 618 -32.89 6.80 20.02
CA ILE A 618 -31.88 7.86 20.21
C ILE A 618 -32.23 9.09 19.34
N ALA A 619 -32.60 8.89 18.08
CA ALA A 619 -33.01 9.97 17.18
C ALA A 619 -34.22 10.74 17.72
N GLY A 620 -35.23 10.03 18.23
CA GLY A 620 -36.41 10.63 18.86
C GLY A 620 -36.05 11.42 20.12
N GLN A 621 -35.16 10.89 20.97
CA GLN A 621 -34.69 11.59 22.16
C GLN A 621 -33.87 12.85 21.84
N LEU A 622 -33.00 12.80 20.83
CA LEU A 622 -32.18 13.95 20.40
C LEU A 622 -33.04 15.08 19.82
N LEU A 623 -34.12 14.76 19.10
CA LEU A 623 -35.07 15.75 18.56
C LEU A 623 -35.96 16.39 19.65
N GLN A 624 -36.28 15.66 20.72
CA GLN A 624 -37.16 16.14 21.79
C GLN A 624 -36.45 17.04 22.82
N GLN A 625 -35.11 17.07 22.80
CA GLN A 625 -34.34 17.91 23.71
C GLN A 625 -34.52 19.40 23.39
N ARG A 626 -35.16 20.14 24.30
CA ARG A 626 -35.39 21.60 24.18
C ARG A 626 -34.11 22.44 24.02
N HIS A 627 -32.95 21.90 24.38
CA HIS A 627 -31.64 22.52 24.24
C HIS A 627 -30.62 21.57 23.57
N GLY A 628 -31.10 20.62 22.76
CA GLY A 628 -30.23 19.70 22.04
C GLY A 628 -29.33 20.42 21.04
N LYS A 629 -28.10 19.91 20.83
CA LYS A 629 -27.18 20.42 19.79
C LYS A 629 -27.74 20.24 18.38
N LEU A 630 -28.72 19.33 18.21
CA LEU A 630 -29.46 19.05 17.00
C LEU A 630 -30.73 19.92 16.93
N SER A 631 -30.74 20.90 16.02
CA SER A 631 -31.91 21.74 15.74
C SER A 631 -32.21 21.69 14.26
N LEU A 632 -33.33 21.08 13.89
CA LEU A 632 -33.78 20.92 12.50
C LEU A 632 -35.24 21.36 12.37
N PRO A 633 -35.62 22.01 11.25
CA PRO A 633 -37.03 22.28 10.96
C PRO A 633 -37.84 20.99 10.84
N PRO A 634 -39.10 20.96 11.31
CA PRO A 634 -39.92 19.73 11.30
C PRO A 634 -40.17 19.18 9.88
N LEU A 635 -40.24 20.06 8.87
CA LEU A 635 -40.39 19.65 7.47
C LEU A 635 -39.14 18.94 6.94
N VAL A 636 -37.94 19.38 7.34
CA VAL A 636 -36.68 18.75 6.92
C VAL A 636 -36.54 17.37 7.57
N VAL A 637 -36.94 17.23 8.83
CA VAL A 637 -36.99 15.94 9.52
C VAL A 637 -37.96 14.99 8.82
N GLU A 638 -39.17 15.46 8.46
CA GLU A 638 -40.16 14.67 7.73
C GLU A 638 -39.61 14.18 6.38
N ASP A 639 -38.99 15.06 5.59
CA ASP A 639 -38.41 14.72 4.29
C ASP A 639 -37.25 13.70 4.43
N ILE A 640 -36.40 13.82 5.45
CA ILE A 640 -35.33 12.85 5.72
C ILE A 640 -35.92 11.49 6.10
N CYS A 641 -36.89 11.44 7.01
CA CYS A 641 -37.54 10.19 7.40
C CYS A 641 -38.22 9.49 6.22
N LEU A 642 -38.88 10.25 5.33
CA LEU A 642 -39.46 9.70 4.10
C LEU A 642 -38.40 9.16 3.13
N SER A 643 -37.29 9.88 2.97
CA SER A 643 -36.17 9.43 2.13
C SER A 643 -35.54 8.15 2.66
N VAL A 644 -35.28 8.07 3.96
CA VAL A 644 -34.67 6.90 4.61
C VAL A 644 -35.65 5.72 4.63
N SER A 645 -36.93 5.95 4.91
CA SER A 645 -37.97 4.92 4.81
C SER A 645 -38.07 4.35 3.39
N SER A 646 -37.89 5.19 2.37
CA SER A 646 -37.85 4.75 0.98
C SER A 646 -36.61 3.90 0.68
N GLU A 647 -35.43 4.27 1.19
CA GLU A 647 -34.20 3.47 1.07
C GLU A 647 -34.37 2.08 1.70
N PHE A 648 -34.95 1.99 2.91
CA PHE A 648 -35.26 0.71 3.56
C PHE A 648 -36.31 -0.11 2.78
N TYR A 649 -37.34 0.54 2.26
CA TYR A 649 -38.39 -0.12 1.48
C TYR A 649 -37.85 -0.72 0.18
N ASP A 650 -37.03 0.04 -0.54
CA ASP A 650 -36.48 -0.37 -1.84
C ASP A 650 -35.45 -1.51 -1.69
N ASN A 651 -34.74 -1.55 -0.56
CA ASN A 651 -33.79 -2.62 -0.22
C ASN A 651 -34.46 -3.87 0.39
N ALA A 652 -35.73 -3.79 0.79
CA ALA A 652 -36.41 -4.88 1.50
C ALA A 652 -36.61 -6.13 0.62
N SER A 653 -36.11 -7.27 1.11
CA SER A 653 -36.30 -8.58 0.48
C SER A 653 -37.71 -9.15 0.66
N SER A 654 -38.43 -8.73 1.71
CA SER A 654 -39.78 -9.19 2.04
C SER A 654 -40.72 -8.01 2.27
N GLY A 655 -41.98 -8.16 1.85
CA GLY A 655 -43.00 -7.14 2.05
C GLY A 655 -43.57 -7.06 3.47
N ASN A 656 -43.14 -7.91 4.41
CA ASN A 656 -43.73 -8.00 5.74
C ASN A 656 -43.20 -6.89 6.66
N TYR A 657 -44.08 -5.96 7.07
CA TYR A 657 -43.73 -4.82 7.93
C TYR A 657 -43.31 -5.18 9.35
N LYS A 658 -43.41 -6.44 9.77
CA LYS A 658 -42.95 -6.89 11.10
C LYS A 658 -41.53 -7.45 11.10
N THR A 659 -40.91 -7.62 9.94
CA THR A 659 -39.63 -8.32 9.80
C THR A 659 -38.68 -7.63 8.82
N GLY A 660 -37.38 -7.64 9.14
CA GLY A 660 -36.32 -7.12 8.27
C GLY A 660 -36.42 -5.62 8.00
N ASP A 661 -35.93 -5.19 6.84
CA ASP A 661 -35.85 -3.77 6.46
C ASP A 661 -37.22 -3.10 6.34
N MET A 662 -38.27 -3.86 6.01
CA MET A 662 -39.63 -3.33 5.94
C MET A 662 -40.16 -2.89 7.32
N LYS A 663 -39.70 -3.55 8.39
CA LYS A 663 -39.97 -3.10 9.77
C LYS A 663 -39.24 -1.79 10.06
N LEU A 664 -37.97 -1.69 9.67
CA LEU A 664 -37.19 -0.47 9.85
C LEU A 664 -37.79 0.71 9.05
N ALA A 665 -38.27 0.46 7.82
CA ALA A 665 -38.99 1.43 7.02
C ALA A 665 -40.25 1.96 7.72
N TYR A 666 -40.99 1.07 8.40
CA TYR A 666 -42.21 1.41 9.14
C TYR A 666 -41.92 2.16 10.45
N ASP A 667 -40.96 1.68 11.23
CA ASP A 667 -40.61 2.24 12.54
C ASP A 667 -39.88 3.60 12.40
N CYS A 668 -39.10 3.81 11.33
CA CYS A 668 -38.47 5.10 11.00
C CYS A 668 -39.50 6.25 10.90
N LEU A 669 -40.70 5.96 10.37
CA LEU A 669 -41.78 6.94 10.22
C LEU A 669 -42.49 7.27 11.54
N ALA A 670 -42.18 6.57 12.64
CA ALA A 670 -42.70 6.85 13.97
C ALA A 670 -41.80 7.79 14.81
N VAL A 671 -40.59 8.09 14.34
CA VAL A 671 -39.63 9.00 15.01
C VAL A 671 -40.14 10.45 15.07
N PRO A 672 -40.57 11.08 13.96
CA PRO A 672 -41.18 12.41 13.98
C PRO A 672 -42.65 12.40 14.45
N PRO A 673 -43.21 13.55 14.85
CA PRO A 673 -44.64 13.66 15.15
C PRO A 673 -45.50 13.29 13.92
N PRO A 674 -46.68 12.67 14.13
CA PRO A 674 -47.48 12.13 13.05
C PRO A 674 -47.97 13.23 12.11
N SER A 675 -47.67 13.08 10.83
CA SER A 675 -48.03 13.99 9.73
C SER A 675 -48.78 13.22 8.64
N GLU A 676 -49.62 13.91 7.84
CA GLU A 676 -50.41 13.24 6.80
C GLU A 676 -49.55 12.51 5.76
N ARG A 677 -48.37 13.05 5.40
CA ARG A 677 -47.49 12.42 4.40
C ARG A 677 -46.87 11.13 4.96
N LEU A 678 -46.43 11.18 6.22
CA LEU A 678 -45.92 10.00 6.94
C LEU A 678 -46.98 8.91 7.07
N ASN A 679 -48.22 9.27 7.42
CA ASN A 679 -49.32 8.30 7.53
C ASN A 679 -49.64 7.65 6.18
N LYS A 680 -49.57 8.40 5.07
CA LYS A 680 -49.75 7.84 3.72
C LYS A 680 -48.67 6.81 3.37
N GLU A 681 -47.40 7.09 3.70
CA GLU A 681 -46.31 6.13 3.46
C GLU A 681 -46.44 4.90 4.39
N ARG A 682 -46.80 5.09 5.67
CA ARG A 682 -47.07 3.97 6.60
C ARG A 682 -48.21 3.08 6.11
N ASN A 683 -49.31 3.69 5.67
CA ASN A 683 -50.44 2.97 5.08
C ASN A 683 -50.00 2.19 3.83
N PHE A 684 -49.14 2.77 3.00
CA PHE A 684 -48.60 2.09 1.82
C PHE A 684 -47.70 0.88 2.18
N ILE A 685 -46.88 0.98 3.23
CA ILE A 685 -46.09 -0.13 3.76
C ILE A 685 -47.01 -1.26 4.26
N GLU A 686 -48.07 -0.91 4.99
CA GLU A 686 -49.07 -1.90 5.44
C GLU A 686 -49.82 -2.55 4.27
N ALA A 687 -50.16 -1.78 3.22
CA ALA A 687 -50.72 -2.32 1.98
C ALA A 687 -49.76 -3.32 1.33
N THR A 688 -48.47 -3.00 1.27
CA THR A 688 -47.42 -3.86 0.72
C THR A 688 -47.33 -5.20 1.47
N SER A 689 -47.44 -5.18 2.79
CA SER A 689 -47.46 -6.40 3.59
C SER A 689 -48.69 -7.27 3.34
N ARG A 690 -49.84 -6.65 3.07
CA ARG A 690 -51.05 -7.39 2.72
C ARG A 690 -50.97 -7.96 1.31
N LEU A 691 -50.46 -7.18 0.35
CA LEU A 691 -50.24 -7.65 -1.03
C LEU A 691 -49.29 -8.84 -1.08
N SER A 692 -48.20 -8.81 -0.31
CA SER A 692 -47.27 -9.93 -0.21
C SER A 692 -47.89 -11.19 0.41
N SER A 693 -48.86 -11.05 1.33
CA SER A 693 -49.57 -12.22 1.88
C SER A 693 -50.48 -12.94 0.87
N PHE A 694 -50.92 -12.25 -0.19
CA PHE A 694 -51.75 -12.85 -1.26
C PHE A 694 -50.92 -13.57 -2.34
N ASN A 695 -49.60 -13.72 -2.15
CA ASN A 695 -48.69 -14.41 -3.08
C ASN A 695 -48.85 -13.96 -4.54
N ILE A 696 -48.86 -12.65 -4.78
CA ILE A 696 -49.00 -12.09 -6.12
C ILE A 696 -47.72 -12.37 -6.92
N PHE A 697 -47.86 -12.88 -8.14
CA PHE A 697 -46.73 -13.21 -9.00
C PHE A 697 -46.50 -12.16 -10.10
N SER A 698 -45.25 -11.73 -10.26
CA SER A 698 -44.82 -10.85 -11.36
C SER A 698 -44.63 -11.66 -12.65
N ARG A 699 -43.97 -12.81 -12.51
CA ARG A 699 -43.73 -13.84 -13.54
C ARG A 699 -44.14 -15.21 -12.98
N PRO A 700 -44.38 -16.24 -13.82
CA PRO A 700 -44.59 -17.59 -13.30
C PRO A 700 -43.47 -17.94 -12.32
N SER A 701 -43.83 -18.32 -11.08
CA SER A 701 -42.94 -18.67 -9.96
C SER A 701 -42.10 -17.57 -9.28
N VAL A 702 -42.28 -16.27 -9.57
CA VAL A 702 -41.57 -15.19 -8.84
C VAL A 702 -42.56 -14.24 -8.16
N PRO A 703 -42.55 -14.16 -6.81
CA PRO A 703 -43.42 -13.23 -6.08
C PRO A 703 -43.04 -11.78 -6.39
N LEU A 704 -44.04 -10.90 -6.38
CA LEU A 704 -43.86 -9.48 -6.59
C LEU A 704 -43.03 -8.87 -5.45
N SER A 705 -41.88 -8.27 -5.78
CA SER A 705 -41.01 -7.63 -4.80
C SER A 705 -41.55 -6.26 -4.36
N PRO A 706 -41.18 -5.76 -3.16
CA PRO A 706 -41.61 -4.44 -2.70
C PRO A 706 -41.29 -3.31 -3.69
N ILE A 707 -40.07 -3.30 -4.26
CA ILE A 707 -39.68 -2.31 -5.27
C ILE A 707 -40.57 -2.35 -6.52
N GLU A 708 -40.99 -3.54 -6.97
CA GLU A 708 -41.92 -3.68 -8.09
C GLU A 708 -43.32 -3.12 -7.73
N ILE A 709 -43.79 -3.31 -6.50
CA ILE A 709 -45.06 -2.74 -6.01
C ILE A 709 -45.02 -1.21 -6.05
N ARG A 710 -43.94 -0.60 -5.55
CA ARG A 710 -43.75 0.86 -5.54
C ARG A 710 -43.67 1.46 -6.94
N LEU A 711 -43.05 0.75 -7.89
CA LEU A 711 -42.91 1.20 -9.28
C LEU A 711 -44.20 1.02 -10.12
N THR A 712 -45.25 0.39 -9.61
CA THR A 712 -46.51 0.24 -10.36
C THR A 712 -47.23 1.56 -10.56
N LYS A 713 -47.42 1.95 -11.83
CA LYS A 713 -48.12 3.20 -12.20
C LYS A 713 -49.62 3.14 -11.91
N ASP A 714 -50.25 2.00 -12.21
CA ASP A 714 -51.66 1.77 -11.91
C ASP A 714 -51.80 0.88 -10.67
N ARG A 715 -52.01 1.53 -9.52
CA ARG A 715 -52.16 0.85 -8.22
C ARG A 715 -53.44 0.01 -8.14
N LEU A 716 -54.49 0.32 -8.92
CA LEU A 716 -55.73 -0.47 -8.95
C LEU A 716 -55.51 -1.84 -9.63
N SER A 717 -54.55 -1.91 -10.56
CA SER A 717 -54.18 -3.19 -11.19
C SER A 717 -53.66 -4.21 -10.17
N LEU A 718 -53.05 -3.77 -9.06
CA LEU A 718 -52.62 -4.67 -7.99
C LEU A 718 -53.80 -5.41 -7.35
N ILE A 719 -54.91 -4.71 -7.13
CA ILE A 719 -56.15 -5.31 -6.59
C ILE A 719 -56.71 -6.33 -7.58
N SER A 720 -56.73 -5.99 -8.88
CA SER A 720 -57.18 -6.93 -9.92
C SER A 720 -56.34 -8.21 -9.95
N ARG A 721 -55.02 -8.10 -9.73
CA ARG A 721 -54.10 -9.25 -9.65
C ARG A 721 -54.34 -10.08 -8.40
N VAL A 722 -54.64 -9.46 -7.25
CA VAL A 722 -55.02 -10.17 -6.01
C VAL A 722 -56.27 -11.02 -6.24
N LEU A 723 -57.32 -10.43 -6.83
CA LEU A 723 -58.58 -11.12 -7.08
C LEU A 723 -58.44 -12.27 -8.10
N SER A 724 -57.54 -12.11 -9.09
CA SER A 724 -57.26 -13.17 -10.06
C SER A 724 -56.42 -14.31 -9.48
N SER A 725 -55.56 -14.01 -8.50
CA SER A 725 -54.63 -14.99 -7.90
C SER A 725 -55.29 -15.86 -6.85
N THR A 726 -56.28 -15.33 -6.13
CA THR A 726 -56.93 -16.02 -5.00
C THR A 726 -58.42 -16.18 -5.26
N ALA A 727 -58.88 -17.41 -5.48
CA ALA A 727 -60.28 -17.72 -5.77
C ALA A 727 -61.25 -17.24 -4.67
N ASP A 728 -60.85 -17.24 -3.40
CA ASP A 728 -61.71 -16.84 -2.27
C ASP A 728 -61.63 -15.34 -1.90
N ALA A 729 -60.77 -14.54 -2.55
CA ALA A 729 -60.54 -13.15 -2.13
C ALA A 729 -61.81 -12.27 -2.22
N TYR A 730 -62.73 -12.58 -3.14
CA TYR A 730 -63.98 -11.83 -3.29
C TYR A 730 -64.91 -11.93 -2.07
N LYS A 731 -64.76 -12.97 -1.24
CA LYS A 731 -65.55 -13.17 -0.01
C LYS A 731 -65.18 -12.16 1.09
N HIS A 732 -64.00 -11.56 1.02
CA HIS A 732 -63.46 -10.64 2.01
C HIS A 732 -63.49 -9.19 1.52
N THR A 733 -64.69 -8.69 1.21
CA THR A 733 -64.93 -7.33 0.68
C THR A 733 -64.25 -6.24 1.52
N GLU A 734 -64.35 -6.30 2.85
CA GLU A 734 -63.78 -5.28 3.75
C GLU A 734 -62.24 -5.25 3.70
N VAL A 735 -61.57 -6.39 3.54
CA VAL A 735 -60.10 -6.47 3.47
C VAL A 735 -59.59 -5.84 2.18
N ILE A 736 -60.32 -6.02 1.07
CA ILE A 736 -59.98 -5.45 -0.23
C ILE A 736 -60.25 -3.94 -0.27
N LEU A 737 -61.33 -3.48 0.39
CA LEU A 737 -61.58 -2.03 0.54
C LEU A 737 -60.54 -1.36 1.45
N ASP A 738 -60.15 -2.01 2.55
CA ASP A 738 -59.09 -1.51 3.42
C ASP A 738 -57.73 -1.47 2.69
N LEU A 739 -57.44 -2.45 1.82
CA LEU A 739 -56.28 -2.42 0.94
C LEU A 739 -56.34 -1.24 -0.05
N LEU A 740 -57.50 -0.94 -0.62
CA LEU A 740 -57.70 0.21 -1.51
C LEU A 740 -57.38 1.52 -0.81
N TYR A 741 -57.91 1.73 0.41
CA TYR A 741 -57.64 2.95 1.17
C TYR A 741 -56.14 3.10 1.48
N LYS A 742 -55.50 2.00 1.88
CA LYS A 742 -54.05 1.98 2.17
C LYS A 742 -53.14 2.17 0.95
N LEU A 743 -53.61 1.88 -0.25
CA LEU A 743 -52.91 2.19 -1.51
C LEU A 743 -52.94 3.69 -1.88
N GLY A 744 -53.63 4.52 -1.09
CA GLY A 744 -53.69 5.96 -1.25
C GLY A 744 -54.95 6.47 -1.95
N PHE A 745 -55.98 5.64 -2.09
CA PHE A 745 -57.29 6.02 -2.65
C PHE A 745 -58.32 6.37 -1.57
N GLU A 746 -57.86 6.74 -0.38
CA GLU A 746 -58.75 7.22 0.69
C GLU A 746 -59.50 8.47 0.23
N GLY A 747 -60.83 8.39 0.18
CA GLY A 747 -61.70 9.46 -0.34
C GLY A 747 -61.95 9.44 -1.85
N ASP A 748 -61.33 8.53 -2.62
CA ASP A 748 -61.63 8.35 -4.05
C ASP A 748 -62.76 7.33 -4.25
N VAL A 749 -63.97 7.86 -4.37
CA VAL A 749 -65.18 7.03 -4.52
C VAL A 749 -65.26 6.37 -5.90
N VAL A 750 -64.60 6.90 -6.92
CA VAL A 750 -64.56 6.27 -8.25
C VAL A 750 -63.71 4.99 -8.19
N ALA A 751 -62.57 5.05 -7.52
CA ALA A 751 -61.73 3.89 -7.25
C ALA A 751 -62.48 2.83 -6.40
N GLU A 752 -63.23 3.26 -5.38
CA GLU A 752 -64.05 2.38 -4.55
C GLU A 752 -65.11 1.64 -5.38
N VAL A 753 -65.83 2.37 -6.26
CA VAL A 753 -66.83 1.80 -7.18
C VAL A 753 -66.19 0.81 -8.17
N ARG A 754 -65.01 1.12 -8.70
CA ARG A 754 -64.26 0.19 -9.59
C ARG A 754 -63.87 -1.09 -8.88
N VAL A 755 -63.41 -1.02 -7.64
CA VAL A 755 -63.08 -2.21 -6.84
C VAL A 755 -64.33 -3.03 -6.52
N LEU A 756 -65.45 -2.39 -6.17
CA LEU A 756 -66.72 -3.09 -5.96
C LEU A 756 -67.21 -3.79 -7.25
N ALA A 757 -67.02 -3.17 -8.42
CA ALA A 757 -67.32 -3.80 -9.70
C ALA A 757 -66.39 -5.01 -9.98
N MET A 758 -65.09 -4.90 -9.70
CA MET A 758 -64.15 -6.02 -9.81
C MET A 758 -64.52 -7.19 -8.86
N LEU A 759 -64.98 -6.87 -7.64
CA LEU A 759 -65.48 -7.86 -6.68
C LEU A 759 -66.77 -8.54 -7.15
N SER A 760 -67.69 -7.76 -7.74
CA SER A 760 -68.92 -8.32 -8.30
C SER A 760 -68.66 -9.21 -9.51
N ASP A 761 -67.72 -8.85 -10.39
CA ASP A 761 -67.37 -9.64 -11.58
C ASP A 761 -66.65 -10.94 -11.19
N THR A 762 -65.74 -10.88 -10.21
CA THR A 762 -65.05 -12.08 -9.71
C THR A 762 -65.98 -13.02 -8.95
N ALA A 763 -66.93 -12.49 -8.17
CA ALA A 763 -68.01 -13.29 -7.57
C ALA A 763 -68.91 -13.94 -8.63
N LEU A 764 -69.20 -13.22 -9.72
CA LEU A 764 -69.97 -13.74 -10.85
C LEU A 764 -69.22 -14.89 -11.56
N GLN A 765 -67.91 -14.74 -11.80
CA GLN A 765 -67.07 -15.79 -12.38
C GLN A 765 -66.96 -17.04 -11.49
N ALA A 766 -67.06 -16.87 -10.17
CA ALA A 766 -67.07 -17.95 -9.19
C ALA A 766 -68.47 -18.54 -8.92
N GLU A 767 -69.50 -18.13 -9.70
CA GLU A 767 -70.90 -18.56 -9.58
C GLU A 767 -71.55 -18.23 -8.21
N ASP A 768 -71.00 -17.28 -7.44
CA ASP A 768 -71.57 -16.79 -6.18
C ASP A 768 -72.44 -15.55 -6.42
N PHE A 769 -73.64 -15.79 -6.96
CA PHE A 769 -74.57 -14.72 -7.31
C PHE A 769 -75.09 -13.92 -6.10
N SER A 770 -75.12 -14.54 -4.92
CA SER A 770 -75.57 -13.88 -3.69
C SER A 770 -74.64 -12.73 -3.30
N ARG A 771 -73.33 -13.01 -3.28
CA ARG A 771 -72.29 -12.01 -3.00
C ARG A 771 -72.15 -10.99 -4.13
N ALA A 772 -72.30 -11.41 -5.38
CA ALA A 772 -72.31 -10.49 -6.52
C ALA A 772 -73.47 -9.47 -6.42
N TYR A 773 -74.65 -9.90 -5.96
CA TYR A 773 -75.79 -9.00 -5.73
C TYR A 773 -75.55 -8.04 -4.56
N GLU A 774 -75.03 -8.54 -3.43
CA GLU A 774 -74.72 -7.70 -2.26
C GLU A 774 -73.68 -6.62 -2.57
N THR A 775 -72.59 -6.98 -3.26
CA THR A 775 -71.53 -6.05 -3.68
C THR A 775 -72.06 -5.03 -4.70
N SER A 776 -72.86 -5.47 -5.67
CA SER A 776 -73.55 -4.58 -6.61
C SER A 776 -74.49 -3.59 -5.91
N LYS A 777 -75.24 -4.03 -4.90
CA LYS A 777 -76.12 -3.16 -4.11
C LYS A 777 -75.31 -2.09 -3.35
N ARG A 778 -74.20 -2.48 -2.71
CA ARG A 778 -73.29 -1.54 -2.03
C ARG A 778 -72.71 -0.51 -3.01
N MET A 779 -72.33 -0.95 -4.21
CA MET A 779 -71.85 -0.07 -5.28
C MET A 779 -72.93 0.94 -5.70
N ILE A 780 -74.17 0.49 -5.89
CA ILE A 780 -75.32 1.35 -6.23
C ILE A 780 -75.57 2.41 -5.14
N GLU A 781 -75.52 2.01 -3.87
CA GLU A 781 -75.70 2.93 -2.74
C GLU A 781 -74.62 4.01 -2.71
N LYS A 782 -73.36 3.64 -2.98
CA LYS A 782 -72.23 4.58 -3.05
C LYS A 782 -72.37 5.58 -4.21
N VAL A 783 -72.70 5.10 -5.42
CA VAL A 783 -72.97 5.97 -6.58
C VAL A 783 -74.18 6.87 -6.32
N SER A 784 -75.22 6.36 -5.65
CA SER A 784 -76.38 7.17 -5.30
C SER A 784 -76.03 8.28 -4.30
N LYS A 785 -75.20 8.00 -3.30
CA LYS A 785 -74.70 9.00 -2.33
C LYS A 785 -73.87 10.07 -3.02
N LEU A 786 -72.95 9.69 -3.90
CA LEU A 786 -72.21 10.63 -4.74
C LEU A 786 -73.13 11.56 -5.54
N SER A 787 -74.18 10.98 -6.14
CA SER A 787 -75.14 11.74 -6.94
C SER A 787 -76.02 12.68 -6.09
N THR A 788 -76.27 12.36 -4.82
CA THR A 788 -77.04 13.22 -3.92
C THR A 788 -76.20 14.33 -3.28
N ASP A 789 -74.91 14.07 -3.05
CA ASP A 789 -73.99 15.02 -2.43
C ASP A 789 -73.46 16.05 -3.43
N ALA A 790 -73.49 15.75 -4.74
CA ALA A 790 -73.10 16.65 -5.83
C ALA A 790 -74.27 17.04 -6.79
N PRO A 791 -75.35 17.71 -6.31
CA PRO A 791 -76.52 17.98 -7.14
C PRO A 791 -76.34 19.12 -8.18
N ASN A 792 -75.26 19.90 -8.11
CA ASN A 792 -75.06 21.10 -8.96
C ASN A 792 -73.85 21.07 -9.92
N SER A 793 -73.12 19.94 -10.03
CA SER A 793 -72.07 19.77 -11.07
C SER A 793 -72.52 18.74 -12.09
N ILE A 794 -73.32 19.18 -13.07
CA ILE A 794 -73.87 18.36 -14.16
C ILE A 794 -72.77 17.72 -15.05
N GLU A 795 -71.49 18.00 -14.79
CA GLU A 795 -70.34 17.51 -15.56
C GLU A 795 -69.19 16.97 -14.71
N ASP A 796 -69.42 16.50 -13.48
CA ASP A 796 -68.34 15.82 -12.76
C ASP A 796 -68.00 14.50 -13.46
N LYS A 797 -66.87 14.51 -14.17
CA LYS A 797 -66.25 13.36 -14.83
C LYS A 797 -66.23 12.13 -13.91
N ALA A 798 -66.04 12.33 -12.61
CA ALA A 798 -66.08 11.29 -11.59
C ALA A 798 -67.44 10.58 -11.47
N VAL A 799 -68.55 11.32 -11.51
CA VAL A 799 -69.91 10.76 -11.43
C VAL A 799 -70.22 9.97 -12.70
N ARG A 800 -69.86 10.51 -13.87
CA ARG A 800 -70.01 9.82 -15.15
C ARG A 800 -69.22 8.50 -15.16
N GLU A 801 -67.94 8.55 -14.80
CA GLU A 801 -67.09 7.35 -14.73
C GLU A 801 -67.59 6.30 -13.72
N ALA A 802 -68.04 6.72 -12.54
CA ALA A 802 -68.60 5.81 -11.54
C ALA A 802 -69.94 5.21 -12.01
N SER A 803 -70.80 6.00 -12.66
CA SER A 803 -72.05 5.52 -13.24
C SER A 803 -71.81 4.53 -14.39
N ASP A 804 -70.79 4.78 -15.21
CA ASP A 804 -70.40 3.93 -16.34
C ASP A 804 -69.97 2.54 -15.88
N VAL A 805 -69.12 2.48 -14.84
CA VAL A 805 -68.68 1.21 -14.26
C VAL A 805 -69.85 0.48 -13.60
N CYS A 806 -70.73 1.21 -12.90
CA CYS A 806 -71.84 0.64 -12.14
C CYS A 806 -72.93 0.04 -13.04
N TRP A 807 -73.34 0.69 -14.14
CA TRP A 807 -74.38 0.12 -15.01
C TRP A 807 -73.90 -1.13 -15.74
N VAL A 808 -72.62 -1.20 -16.11
CA VAL A 808 -72.04 -2.38 -16.78
C VAL A 808 -72.07 -3.59 -15.86
N ALA A 809 -71.61 -3.45 -14.62
CA ALA A 809 -71.62 -4.54 -13.64
C ALA A 809 -73.06 -4.99 -13.31
N CYS A 810 -74.00 -4.04 -13.12
CA CYS A 810 -75.41 -4.36 -12.89
C CYS A 810 -76.05 -5.10 -14.09
N PHE A 811 -75.73 -4.69 -15.31
CA PHE A 811 -76.24 -5.31 -16.54
C PHE A 811 -75.67 -6.72 -16.75
N GLN A 812 -74.38 -6.93 -16.47
CA GLN A 812 -73.73 -8.25 -16.57
C GLN A 812 -74.37 -9.25 -15.60
N LEU A 813 -74.55 -8.87 -14.34
CA LEU A 813 -75.18 -9.72 -13.33
C LEU A 813 -76.67 -9.97 -13.63
N GLY A 814 -77.41 -8.94 -14.04
CA GLY A 814 -78.84 -9.05 -14.35
C GLY A 814 -79.17 -9.91 -15.58
N ARG A 815 -78.22 -10.02 -16.54
CA ARG A 815 -78.37 -10.85 -17.75
C ARG A 815 -78.06 -12.34 -17.51
N HIS A 816 -77.32 -12.67 -16.46
CA HIS A 816 -76.77 -14.01 -16.29
C HIS A 816 -77.88 -15.08 -16.15
N PRO A 817 -77.89 -16.15 -16.97
CA PRO A 817 -79.01 -17.11 -16.99
C PRO A 817 -79.13 -17.91 -15.69
N GLU A 818 -78.01 -18.26 -15.07
CA GLU A 818 -77.94 -19.15 -13.89
C GLU A 818 -78.31 -18.48 -12.57
N PHE A 819 -78.49 -17.15 -12.56
CA PHE A 819 -78.95 -16.45 -11.36
C PHE A 819 -80.47 -16.62 -11.20
N GLU A 820 -80.95 -17.42 -10.25
CA GLU A 820 -82.38 -17.78 -10.19
C GLU A 820 -83.30 -16.65 -9.69
N ASP A 821 -82.78 -15.67 -8.94
CA ASP A 821 -83.60 -14.61 -8.33
C ASP A 821 -84.02 -13.55 -9.36
N VAL A 822 -85.23 -13.74 -9.88
CA VAL A 822 -85.88 -12.86 -10.87
C VAL A 822 -86.13 -11.45 -10.32
N GLU A 823 -86.47 -11.31 -9.03
CA GLU A 823 -86.74 -10.00 -8.42
C GLU A 823 -85.45 -9.18 -8.31
N ALA A 824 -84.37 -9.80 -7.86
CA ALA A 824 -83.05 -9.19 -7.83
C ALA A 824 -82.53 -8.85 -9.24
N LYS A 825 -82.79 -9.67 -10.26
CA LYS A 825 -82.46 -9.34 -11.66
C LYS A 825 -83.21 -8.12 -12.17
N LEU A 826 -84.51 -8.03 -11.91
CA LEU A 826 -85.33 -6.88 -12.31
C LEU A 826 -84.86 -5.60 -11.61
N SER A 827 -84.47 -5.68 -10.33
CA SER A 827 -83.97 -4.53 -9.58
C SER A 827 -82.62 -4.04 -10.11
N LEU A 828 -81.69 -4.95 -10.43
CA LEU A 828 -80.39 -4.64 -11.03
C LEU A 828 -80.55 -4.01 -12.43
N LEU A 829 -81.37 -4.61 -13.30
CA LEU A 829 -81.64 -4.09 -14.63
C LEU A 829 -82.38 -2.75 -14.57
N GLY A 830 -83.31 -2.58 -13.64
CA GLY A 830 -83.98 -1.32 -13.36
C GLY A 830 -83.01 -0.22 -12.92
N ARG A 831 -82.02 -0.56 -12.09
CA ARG A 831 -80.97 0.39 -11.69
C ARG A 831 -79.96 0.65 -12.81
N ALA A 832 -79.62 -0.35 -13.62
CA ALA A 832 -78.79 -0.17 -14.81
C ALA A 832 -79.45 0.83 -15.77
N LEU A 833 -80.76 0.76 -16.00
CA LEU A 833 -81.49 1.73 -16.85
C LEU A 833 -81.41 3.17 -16.34
N GLN A 834 -81.30 3.39 -15.03
CA GLN A 834 -81.18 4.72 -14.45
C GLN A 834 -79.79 5.33 -14.63
N LEU A 835 -78.74 4.48 -14.70
CA LEU A 835 -77.34 4.90 -14.74
C LEU A 835 -76.72 4.80 -16.15
N CYS A 836 -77.40 4.15 -17.09
CA CYS A 836 -76.89 3.84 -18.43
C CYS A 836 -76.82 5.09 -19.33
N PRO A 837 -75.78 5.23 -20.18
CA PRO A 837 -75.73 6.28 -21.19
C PRO A 837 -76.83 6.08 -22.24
N VAL A 838 -77.27 7.19 -22.84
CA VAL A 838 -78.41 7.22 -23.79
C VAL A 838 -78.27 6.22 -24.95
N ASP A 839 -77.04 5.91 -25.37
CA ASP A 839 -76.75 5.02 -26.50
C ASP A 839 -77.01 3.53 -26.19
N ARG A 840 -77.03 3.13 -24.90
CA ARG A 840 -77.09 1.72 -24.47
C ARG A 840 -78.39 1.33 -23.79
N ILE A 841 -79.32 2.28 -23.63
CA ILE A 841 -80.64 2.04 -23.03
C ILE A 841 -81.41 0.94 -23.77
N HIS A 842 -81.32 0.88 -25.09
CA HIS A 842 -82.02 -0.12 -25.90
C HIS A 842 -81.59 -1.56 -25.53
N ASP A 843 -80.30 -1.79 -25.32
CA ASP A 843 -79.75 -3.10 -25.01
C ASP A 843 -80.20 -3.58 -23.61
N VAL A 844 -80.20 -2.68 -22.62
CA VAL A 844 -80.68 -2.97 -21.27
C VAL A 844 -82.20 -3.22 -21.28
N LEU A 845 -82.99 -2.38 -21.97
CA LEU A 845 -84.44 -2.56 -22.09
C LEU A 845 -84.82 -3.87 -22.77
N ALA A 846 -84.08 -4.30 -23.79
CA ALA A 846 -84.32 -5.58 -24.46
C ALA A 846 -84.14 -6.76 -23.49
N SER A 847 -83.08 -6.73 -22.67
CA SER A 847 -82.84 -7.75 -21.65
C SER A 847 -83.90 -7.74 -20.53
N TRP A 848 -84.34 -6.54 -20.11
CA TRP A 848 -85.39 -6.36 -19.10
C TRP A 848 -86.75 -6.88 -19.58
N ARG A 849 -87.17 -6.54 -20.81
CA ARG A 849 -88.44 -7.03 -21.38
C ARG A 849 -88.46 -8.54 -21.57
N ARG A 850 -87.32 -9.14 -21.94
CA ARG A 850 -87.21 -10.59 -22.06
C ARG A 850 -87.42 -11.26 -20.69
N LEU A 851 -86.75 -10.75 -19.66
CA LEU A 851 -86.87 -11.28 -18.31
C LEU A 851 -88.26 -11.06 -17.71
N GLU A 852 -88.86 -9.89 -17.93
CA GLU A 852 -90.24 -9.59 -17.53
C GLU A 852 -91.22 -10.57 -18.19
N LYS A 853 -91.03 -10.87 -19.48
CA LYS A 853 -91.85 -11.86 -20.19
C LYS A 853 -91.69 -13.27 -19.61
N GLU A 854 -90.45 -13.71 -19.36
CA GLU A 854 -90.15 -15.00 -18.73
C GLU A 854 -90.77 -15.10 -17.32
N ASP A 855 -90.70 -14.02 -16.54
CA ASP A 855 -91.32 -13.92 -15.22
C ASP A 855 -92.85 -13.98 -15.29
N ILE A 856 -93.48 -13.19 -16.16
CA ILE A 856 -94.93 -13.25 -16.41
C ILE A 856 -95.34 -14.66 -16.83
N GLU A 857 -94.61 -15.30 -17.75
CA GLU A 857 -94.86 -16.67 -18.20
C GLU A 857 -94.70 -17.69 -17.06
N SER A 858 -93.67 -17.56 -16.22
CA SER A 858 -93.45 -18.42 -15.06
C SER A 858 -94.52 -18.25 -13.98
N ARG A 859 -94.97 -17.01 -13.70
CA ARG A 859 -96.10 -16.72 -12.80
C ARG A 859 -97.41 -17.24 -13.38
N HIS A 860 -97.63 -17.10 -14.69
CA HIS A 860 -98.79 -17.69 -15.37
C HIS A 860 -98.76 -19.21 -15.30
N ALA A 861 -97.59 -19.85 -15.48
CA ALA A 861 -97.40 -21.28 -15.33
C ALA A 861 -97.62 -21.75 -13.88
N TYR A 862 -97.18 -20.97 -12.88
CA TYR A 862 -97.42 -21.22 -11.47
C TYR A 862 -98.91 -21.05 -11.07
N LEU A 863 -99.60 -20.07 -11.65
CA LEU A 863 -101.05 -19.88 -11.47
C LEU A 863 -101.87 -20.95 -12.23
N ALA A 864 -101.39 -21.41 -13.39
CA ALA A 864 -101.98 -22.50 -14.16
C ALA A 864 -101.75 -23.87 -13.51
N SER A 865 -100.60 -24.11 -12.87
CA SER A 865 -100.35 -25.34 -12.11
C SER A 865 -101.18 -25.41 -10.82
N ARG A 866 -101.43 -24.26 -10.16
CA ARG A 866 -102.39 -24.15 -9.05
C ARG A 866 -103.84 -24.45 -9.42
N THR A 867 -104.22 -24.34 -10.70
CA THR A 867 -105.60 -24.61 -11.16
C THR A 867 -105.84 -26.08 -11.56
N VAL A 868 -104.79 -26.91 -11.66
CA VAL A 868 -104.91 -28.33 -12.06
C VAL A 868 -104.87 -29.30 -10.86
N THR A 869 -104.49 -28.87 -9.66
CA THR A 869 -104.61 -29.69 -8.44
C THR A 869 -105.77 -29.23 -7.53
N GLN A 870 -107.00 -29.48 -7.99
CA GLN A 870 -108.13 -29.75 -7.08
C GLN A 870 -108.44 -31.26 -7.07
N PRO A 871 -108.09 -32.01 -6.01
CA PRO A 871 -108.87 -33.19 -5.66
C PRO A 871 -110.16 -32.73 -4.97
N LYS A 872 -111.28 -33.34 -5.38
CA LYS A 872 -112.63 -33.14 -4.82
C LYS A 872 -112.64 -33.29 -3.29
N ARG A 873 -113.34 -32.36 -2.64
CA ARG A 873 -113.68 -32.29 -1.21
C ARG A 873 -114.41 -33.54 -0.70
N THR A 874 -114.16 -33.93 0.56
CA THR A 874 -115.17 -33.98 1.67
C THR A 874 -114.51 -34.22 3.05
N PRO A 875 -115.16 -33.85 4.18
CA PRO A 875 -114.54 -33.07 5.27
C PRO A 875 -114.50 -33.76 6.66
N SER A 876 -113.67 -33.24 7.57
CA SER A 876 -113.83 -33.25 9.06
C SER A 876 -112.44 -33.04 9.72
N SER A 877 -112.08 -31.87 10.22
CA SER A 877 -112.32 -31.30 11.55
C SER A 877 -111.06 -31.33 12.45
N ARG A 878 -110.67 -30.13 12.89
CA ARG A 878 -110.03 -29.74 14.17
C ARG A 878 -108.64 -30.28 14.57
N LYS A 879 -107.71 -29.31 14.71
CA LYS A 879 -106.69 -29.08 15.78
C LYS A 879 -106.16 -30.31 16.56
N HIS A 880 -104.83 -30.52 16.57
CA HIS A 880 -103.94 -30.38 17.75
C HIS A 880 -102.48 -30.86 17.49
N VAL A 881 -101.52 -29.98 17.81
CA VAL A 881 -100.30 -30.14 18.64
C VAL A 881 -99.53 -31.48 18.68
N SER A 882 -98.24 -31.37 18.31
CA SER A 882 -96.99 -32.08 18.70
C SER A 882 -96.99 -33.45 19.39
N SER A 883 -95.96 -34.25 19.10
CA SER A 883 -95.13 -34.82 20.19
C SER A 883 -93.69 -35.13 19.77
N LEU A 884 -92.76 -34.44 20.44
CA LEU A 884 -91.56 -34.87 21.19
C LEU A 884 -90.97 -36.30 21.11
N ARG A 885 -91.41 -37.18 20.20
CA ARG A 885 -90.89 -38.55 20.06
C ARG A 885 -89.86 -38.71 18.94
N GLU A 886 -89.80 -37.78 18.00
CA GLU A 886 -88.72 -37.71 17.00
C GLU A 886 -87.43 -37.04 17.54
N ARG A 887 -87.44 -36.56 18.79
CA ARG A 887 -86.27 -35.97 19.44
C ARG A 887 -85.33 -36.97 20.14
N LEU A 888 -85.56 -38.28 20.08
CA LEU A 888 -84.79 -39.26 20.87
C LEU A 888 -84.59 -40.60 20.17
N GLY A 889 -83.79 -40.58 19.11
CA GLY A 889 -83.14 -41.75 18.51
C GLY A 889 -81.93 -41.25 17.73
N GLU A 890 -80.89 -40.82 18.45
CA GLU A 890 -79.63 -41.59 18.53
C GLU A 890 -78.94 -41.68 17.16
N LEU A 891 -78.00 -40.78 16.88
CA LEU A 891 -76.57 -40.86 17.26
C LEU A 891 -75.74 -41.72 16.29
N HIS A 892 -74.71 -41.05 15.75
CA HIS A 892 -73.42 -41.55 15.22
C HIS A 892 -73.26 -42.04 13.76
N MET A 893 -72.48 -41.21 13.05
CA MET A 893 -71.50 -41.46 11.96
C MET A 893 -70.49 -42.61 12.24
N PRO A 894 -69.52 -42.96 11.35
CA PRO A 894 -69.41 -42.85 9.89
C PRO A 894 -68.91 -44.17 9.22
N THR A 895 -68.84 -44.25 7.89
CA THR A 895 -67.74 -44.94 7.14
C THR A 895 -67.82 -44.62 5.64
N THR A 896 -66.69 -44.18 5.08
CA THR A 896 -66.35 -44.16 3.64
C THR A 896 -65.87 -45.59 3.23
N PRO A 897 -65.51 -45.93 1.96
CA PRO A 897 -65.23 -45.09 0.78
C PRO A 897 -65.63 -45.66 -0.63
N LEU A 898 -65.41 -44.81 -1.66
CA LEU A 898 -64.86 -45.09 -3.01
C LEU A 898 -65.72 -45.60 -4.21
N ILE A 899 -65.51 -44.87 -5.33
CA ILE A 899 -65.50 -45.23 -6.77
C ILE A 899 -66.80 -45.07 -7.59
N ASN A 900 -66.79 -44.09 -8.52
CA ASN A 900 -66.86 -44.39 -9.95
C ASN A 900 -66.39 -43.22 -10.82
N ALA A 901 -65.44 -43.55 -11.69
CA ALA A 901 -65.00 -42.78 -12.84
C ALA A 901 -65.97 -42.98 -14.01
N ASP A 902 -66.28 -41.91 -14.73
CA ASP A 902 -66.55 -41.84 -16.18
C ASP A 902 -67.45 -40.63 -16.49
N ALA A 903 -66.85 -39.44 -16.47
CA ALA A 903 -67.46 -38.21 -17.00
C ALA A 903 -66.49 -37.40 -17.88
N ALA A 904 -65.35 -37.99 -18.29
CA ALA A 904 -64.30 -37.33 -19.07
C ALA A 904 -64.41 -37.54 -20.59
N ALA A 905 -65.46 -38.21 -21.09
CA ALA A 905 -65.60 -38.56 -22.51
C ALA A 905 -66.70 -37.78 -23.27
N LEU A 906 -67.38 -36.81 -22.65
CA LEU A 906 -68.55 -36.14 -23.25
C LEU A 906 -68.44 -34.61 -23.40
N ALA A 907 -67.32 -34.00 -23.02
CA ALA A 907 -67.13 -32.54 -23.05
C ALA A 907 -66.27 -32.03 -24.24
N GLY A 908 -66.12 -32.82 -25.32
CA GLY A 908 -65.21 -32.51 -26.43
C GLY A 908 -65.82 -31.83 -27.67
N ARG A 909 -67.12 -31.46 -27.69
CA ARG A 909 -67.78 -31.04 -28.95
C ARG A 909 -68.61 -29.75 -28.91
N ALA A 910 -68.41 -28.87 -27.93
CA ALA A 910 -69.18 -27.62 -27.85
C ALA A 910 -68.35 -26.33 -27.69
N PHE A 911 -67.03 -26.33 -27.97
CA PHE A 911 -66.16 -25.17 -27.66
C PHE A 911 -65.59 -24.38 -28.85
N ASN A 912 -66.02 -24.64 -30.09
CA ASN A 912 -65.53 -23.89 -31.26
C ASN A 912 -66.67 -23.26 -32.05
N ARG A 913 -67.30 -22.23 -31.49
CA ARG A 913 -67.94 -21.13 -32.22
C ARG A 913 -68.39 -20.06 -31.23
N MET A 914 -67.94 -18.83 -31.44
CA MET A 914 -68.17 -17.59 -30.66
C MET A 914 -67.00 -17.10 -29.80
N ALA A 915 -65.81 -17.03 -30.40
CA ALA A 915 -64.80 -16.04 -30.03
C ALA A 915 -64.49 -15.19 -31.26
N SER A 916 -65.37 -14.22 -31.55
CA SER A 916 -65.07 -13.08 -32.42
C SER A 916 -66.21 -12.05 -32.30
N ASN A 917 -66.05 -11.07 -31.41
CA ASN A 917 -66.20 -9.65 -31.76
C ASN A 917 -65.94 -8.75 -30.54
N PHE A 918 -64.99 -7.84 -30.75
CA PHE A 918 -64.57 -6.67 -29.96
C PHE A 918 -63.54 -6.89 -28.83
N THR A 919 -62.28 -6.70 -29.25
CA THR A 919 -61.18 -6.14 -28.47
C THR A 919 -61.26 -4.61 -28.45
N PHE A 920 -61.04 -3.96 -27.31
CA PHE A 920 -60.58 -2.57 -27.25
C PHE A 920 -59.06 -2.56 -27.11
N ALA A 921 -58.38 -1.84 -27.99
CA ALA A 921 -56.94 -1.58 -27.92
C ALA A 921 -56.70 -0.13 -27.50
N VAL A 922 -55.79 0.08 -26.54
CA VAL A 922 -55.15 1.36 -26.25
C VAL A 922 -53.93 1.46 -27.16
N THR A 923 -53.81 2.58 -27.90
CA THR A 923 -52.75 2.84 -28.88
C THR A 923 -51.71 3.82 -28.37
N GLY A 924 -50.46 3.58 -28.77
CA GLY A 924 -49.37 4.56 -28.79
C GLY A 924 -47.99 3.91 -28.61
N ARG A 925 -46.97 3.99 -29.49
CA ARG A 925 -46.77 4.02 -30.96
C ARG A 925 -45.28 4.33 -31.17
N GLY A 926 -44.56 3.60 -32.02
CA GLY A 926 -43.25 4.02 -32.56
C GLY A 926 -42.21 2.91 -32.77
N GLN A 927 -42.03 2.51 -34.05
CA GLN A 927 -40.79 2.10 -34.78
C GLN A 927 -39.79 1.10 -34.12
N SER A 928 -39.07 0.19 -34.80
CA SER A 928 -38.96 -0.30 -36.19
C SER A 928 -37.89 -1.41 -36.21
N SER A 929 -38.05 -2.41 -37.08
CA SER A 929 -37.02 -3.24 -37.78
C SER A 929 -35.84 -3.91 -37.04
N SER A 930 -35.80 -5.26 -37.07
CA SER A 930 -34.72 -6.11 -37.65
C SER A 930 -35.03 -7.58 -37.28
N SER A 931 -35.33 -8.51 -38.21
CA SER A 931 -34.55 -9.16 -39.28
C SER A 931 -33.61 -10.27 -38.79
N GLY A 932 -34.00 -11.53 -39.06
CA GLY A 932 -33.14 -12.73 -39.21
C GLY A 932 -32.49 -13.26 -37.92
N ASP A 933 -32.11 -14.52 -37.77
CA ASP A 933 -32.14 -15.68 -38.65
C ASP A 933 -31.86 -16.93 -37.79
N ASP A 934 -32.04 -18.09 -38.39
CA ASP A 934 -31.79 -19.47 -37.96
C ASP A 934 -30.72 -19.79 -36.89
N ALA A 935 -31.02 -20.81 -36.06
CA ALA A 935 -30.34 -22.13 -36.09
C ALA A 935 -30.52 -22.93 -34.77
N ARG A 936 -31.06 -24.16 -34.91
CA ARG A 936 -30.76 -25.33 -34.07
C ARG A 936 -29.73 -26.20 -34.87
N PRO A 937 -29.11 -27.31 -34.38
CA PRO A 937 -29.44 -28.13 -33.19
C PRO A 937 -28.23 -28.79 -32.46
N ARG A 938 -28.56 -29.71 -31.53
CA ARG A 938 -27.82 -30.88 -30.95
C ARG A 938 -27.47 -30.71 -29.47
N SER A 939 -27.96 -31.46 -28.47
CA SER A 939 -28.39 -32.87 -28.24
C SER A 939 -27.38 -33.63 -27.37
N ARG A 940 -27.79 -33.99 -26.14
CA ARG A 940 -27.68 -35.30 -25.44
C ARG A 940 -28.07 -35.10 -23.96
N ASP A 941 -29.20 -35.66 -23.55
CA ASP A 941 -29.35 -36.94 -22.79
C ASP A 941 -28.87 -36.78 -21.34
N GLY A 942 -29.60 -37.08 -20.27
CA GLY A 942 -30.90 -37.70 -19.97
C GLY A 942 -30.92 -37.80 -18.43
N MET A 943 -32.03 -37.60 -17.73
CA MET A 943 -32.88 -38.71 -17.28
C MET A 943 -34.18 -38.14 -16.70
N SER A 944 -35.26 -38.77 -17.12
CA SER A 944 -36.63 -38.56 -16.67
C SER A 944 -36.84 -39.03 -15.24
N GLY A 945 -37.58 -38.25 -14.45
CA GLY A 945 -38.26 -38.68 -13.24
C GLY A 945 -39.50 -37.81 -13.03
N ARG A 946 -40.64 -38.24 -13.58
CA ARG A 946 -41.96 -37.67 -13.28
C ARG A 946 -42.30 -37.94 -11.80
N PHE A 947 -42.50 -36.89 -11.02
CA PHE A 947 -43.32 -36.93 -9.80
C PHE A 947 -44.52 -36.00 -10.03
N ASP A 948 -45.70 -36.54 -9.76
CA ASP A 948 -47.02 -35.94 -10.02
C ASP A 948 -47.32 -34.83 -9.01
N GLY A 949 -47.88 -33.71 -9.48
CA GLY A 949 -48.01 -32.45 -8.74
C GLY A 949 -49.23 -32.34 -7.81
N ASP A 950 -50.06 -33.38 -7.70
CA ASP A 950 -51.33 -33.32 -6.97
C ASP A 950 -51.20 -33.50 -5.45
N GLU A 951 -50.09 -34.04 -4.95
CA GLU A 951 -49.90 -34.27 -3.51
C GLU A 951 -49.49 -33.00 -2.73
N VAL A 952 -48.88 -32.02 -3.41
CA VAL A 952 -48.35 -30.80 -2.77
C VAL A 952 -49.47 -29.78 -2.51
N SER A 953 -50.51 -29.73 -3.34
CA SER A 953 -51.65 -28.82 -3.16
C SER A 953 -52.56 -29.25 -1.99
N ALA A 954 -52.69 -30.55 -1.77
CA ALA A 954 -53.44 -31.12 -0.64
C ALA A 954 -52.71 -30.94 0.71
N GLN A 955 -51.38 -30.85 0.69
CA GLN A 955 -50.58 -30.60 1.88
C GLN A 955 -50.54 -29.11 2.25
N ALA A 956 -50.53 -28.21 1.27
CA ALA A 956 -50.60 -26.76 1.47
C ALA A 956 -51.94 -26.31 2.09
N SER A 957 -53.06 -26.92 1.69
CA SER A 957 -54.39 -26.62 2.23
C SER A 957 -54.58 -27.05 3.69
N ARG A 958 -53.92 -28.12 4.14
CA ARG A 958 -53.96 -28.55 5.56
C ARG A 958 -53.09 -27.69 6.48
N VAL A 959 -52.05 -27.04 5.97
CA VAL A 959 -51.21 -26.11 6.74
C VAL A 959 -51.93 -24.77 6.94
N LEU A 960 -52.74 -24.33 5.96
CA LEU A 960 -53.58 -23.13 6.05
C LEU A 960 -54.70 -23.22 7.10
N GLN A 961 -55.31 -24.40 7.29
CA GLN A 961 -56.32 -24.60 8.35
C GLN A 961 -55.75 -24.48 9.77
N LYS A 962 -54.45 -24.70 9.98
CA LYS A 962 -53.79 -24.45 11.28
C LYS A 962 -53.43 -22.98 11.51
N GLY A 963 -53.29 -22.18 10.45
CA GLY A 963 -52.94 -20.75 10.56
C GLY A 963 -54.09 -19.82 10.96
N ILE A 964 -55.34 -20.29 10.87
CA ILE A 964 -56.54 -19.48 11.16
C ILE A 964 -56.85 -19.41 12.67
N GLY A 965 -56.31 -20.33 13.48
CA GLY A 965 -56.49 -20.33 14.94
C GLY A 965 -55.80 -19.19 15.68
N TRP A 966 -54.88 -18.47 15.04
CA TRP A 966 -54.19 -17.31 15.65
C TRP A 966 -54.97 -15.99 15.48
N LEU A 967 -56.04 -15.99 14.69
CA LEU A 967 -56.82 -14.79 14.34
C LEU A 967 -58.03 -14.53 15.26
N LEU A 968 -58.30 -15.43 16.21
CA LEU A 968 -59.36 -15.30 17.21
C LEU A 968 -58.71 -15.54 18.58
N GLY A 969 -58.33 -14.46 19.27
CA GLY A 969 -57.80 -14.53 20.62
C GLY A 969 -58.77 -15.24 21.55
N ALA A 970 -58.40 -16.46 21.94
CA ALA A 970 -58.93 -17.15 23.11
C ALA A 970 -57.79 -17.24 24.11
N ASP A 971 -58.00 -16.63 25.28
CA ASP A 971 -57.19 -16.89 26.46
C ASP A 971 -57.44 -18.35 26.87
N ASP A 972 -56.37 -19.14 27.01
CA ASP A 972 -56.44 -20.45 27.66
C ASP A 972 -55.67 -20.36 28.98
N ASP A 973 -56.44 -20.37 30.08
CA ASP A 973 -56.01 -20.80 31.41
C ASP A 973 -55.64 -22.29 31.35
N ASP A 974 -54.36 -22.61 31.58
CA ASP A 974 -53.83 -23.66 32.48
C ASP A 974 -52.29 -23.79 32.35
#